data_AF-W7MPX6-F1
#
_entry.id   AF-W7MPX6-F1
#
_cell.length_a   1.000
_cell.length_b   1.000
_cell.length_c   1.000
_cell.angle_alpha   90.00
_cell.angle_beta   90.00
_cell.angle_gamma   90.00
#
_symmetry.space_group_name_H-M   'P 1'
#
loop_
_entity.id
_entity.type
_entity.pdbx_description
1 polymer ?
#
loop_
_entity_poly.entity_id
_entity_poly.type
_entity_poly.pdbx_seq_one_letter_code
_entity_poly.pdbx_strand_id
1 'polypeptide(L)'
;MLDLTLIRTALSGPAKQAIAAALWDTPRSEVESDLKFYFKYYIQQCELIALHEGGSHTPLATHADIMAIVQLLRSSRTREEIHQKLLMPCSLPDSDACCSHSIDLAARILLMVEFGNLPFAYSGSRQIEWVTGSLKQWVTERFGKKPVLGHSKVNFERIFNANNLAKISGIEVIWTNNLADHLRLMKDDQAVAVFHHASFLQRQQSDTTLFSQELIEETLKTMALLFPKWDRDTRAWYQAQASLRGLDTRLIEIGQLDAYERQIEKFTYWHDRLVILKQVFDESRPRTLRQWWHDRRNGVQWYTFWVAILVFVLTVFFGLVQSIEGALQVYKAFNLSSASDVSDWTDLTSFISVPTGQKPFSVTDEFNAFWTRELLQLAHSEPAVWHATLALGALHQRHELFWQGRGYHSGEKLWSQANENYGRAITCARDVKDPTQLLALSLALLSVTNMMGRWSESQVHIMAGHRLLSQAGHGSETSGAAEILTRLDLMAMTFSDSSAPYPYKLAPRTVWIDEYMKTAEIESYGQAGTALLGMMRRLMMLSETTVPGDEEGAAKDLVMLHLTMEDLASWEHKMAQFEKKHPNPHDETGAVSIRLYHTMLRMFLSGGAFGPETRWDRYLGHYERILTLAETLWSNTPPSQVQSPLSLESGFIVPAFMVAQRCRHPWLRRRAISFLYKIKRQEGMWHSDGAAAVGQRIMEMEGQKYFPSDLASPLEAMEDVPWEMWAETEDIPAKTSWAGIERVPERMRMRETLVMVDTVEKRVELSLIMSSGDDVGIFGEVKSETVVFG
;
A
#
# COMPACT_ATOMS: atom_id res chain seq x y z
N MET A 1 -39.28 -1.84 6.55
CA MET A 1 -38.10 -1.00 6.93
C MET A 1 -36.87 -1.85 7.24
N LEU A 2 -37.04 -3.02 7.86
CA LEU A 2 -35.98 -4.04 7.93
C LEU A 2 -35.86 -4.84 6.61
N ASP A 3 -36.89 -4.77 5.76
CA ASP A 3 -36.96 -5.38 4.41
C ASP A 3 -36.09 -4.68 3.36
N LEU A 4 -35.17 -3.81 3.77
CA LEU A 4 -34.20 -3.17 2.88
C LEU A 4 -33.09 -4.16 2.53
N THR A 5 -32.65 -4.13 1.27
CA THR A 5 -31.56 -4.98 0.78
C THR A 5 -30.22 -4.63 1.45
N LEU A 6 -29.40 -5.64 1.71
CA LEU A 6 -28.13 -5.51 2.41
C LEU A 6 -27.06 -4.67 1.67
N ILE A 7 -27.23 -4.43 0.36
CA ILE A 7 -26.23 -3.83 -0.55
C ILE A 7 -26.32 -2.28 -0.62
N ARG A 8 -27.24 -1.63 0.10
CA ARG A 8 -27.34 -0.15 0.05
C ARG A 8 -26.24 0.53 0.90
N THR A 9 -25.49 1.44 0.25
CA THR A 9 -24.38 2.22 0.81
C THR A 9 -24.73 3.20 1.94
N ALA A 10 -26.01 3.39 2.30
CA ALA A 10 -26.40 4.21 3.44
C ALA A 10 -27.72 3.74 4.09
N LEU A 11 -27.64 3.30 5.35
CA LEU A 11 -28.82 3.07 6.20
C LEU A 11 -29.49 4.39 6.58
N SER A 12 -30.79 4.52 6.31
CA SER A 12 -31.59 5.67 6.76
C SER A 12 -31.70 5.72 8.29
N GLY A 13 -31.91 6.90 8.87
CA GLY A 13 -32.10 7.06 10.32
C GLY A 13 -33.17 6.11 10.90
N PRO A 14 -34.37 6.01 10.30
CA PRO A 14 -35.40 5.07 10.74
C PRO A 14 -35.00 3.59 10.64
N ALA A 15 -34.19 3.21 9.63
CA ALA A 15 -33.69 1.84 9.51
C ALA A 15 -32.68 1.51 10.63
N LYS A 16 -31.77 2.44 10.93
CA LYS A 16 -30.84 2.33 12.08
C LYS A 16 -31.60 2.15 13.39
N GLN A 17 -32.64 2.95 13.63
CA GLN A 17 -33.48 2.82 14.83
C GLN A 17 -34.20 1.47 14.88
N ALA A 18 -34.70 0.95 13.76
CA ALA A 18 -35.35 -0.36 13.71
C ALA A 18 -34.37 -1.52 13.98
N ILE A 19 -33.16 -1.46 13.43
CA ILE A 19 -32.11 -2.46 13.66
C ILE A 19 -31.69 -2.44 15.13
N ALA A 20 -31.39 -1.26 15.68
CA ALA A 20 -31.03 -1.12 17.08
C ALA A 20 -32.13 -1.62 18.03
N ALA A 21 -33.39 -1.24 17.75
CA ALA A 21 -34.53 -1.73 18.51
C ALA A 21 -34.63 -3.25 18.50
N ALA A 22 -34.36 -3.90 17.36
CA ALA A 22 -34.42 -5.35 17.23
C ALA A 22 -33.22 -6.08 17.87
N LEU A 23 -32.03 -5.48 17.87
CA LEU A 23 -30.83 -6.05 18.50
C LEU A 23 -30.95 -6.07 20.03
N TRP A 24 -31.43 -4.98 20.61
CA TRP A 24 -31.43 -4.75 22.07
C TRP A 24 -32.81 -4.79 22.72
N ASP A 25 -33.86 -5.22 22.01
CA ASP A 25 -35.30 -5.16 22.38
C ASP A 25 -35.71 -3.83 23.03
N THR A 26 -35.25 -2.72 22.46
CA THR A 26 -35.53 -1.37 22.98
C THR A 26 -36.59 -0.68 22.13
N PRO A 27 -37.55 0.08 22.69
CA PRO A 27 -38.48 0.88 21.92
C PRO A 27 -37.76 1.84 20.97
N ARG A 28 -38.25 2.02 19.73
CA ARG A 28 -37.61 2.88 18.72
C ARG A 28 -37.43 4.34 19.19
N SER A 29 -38.33 4.82 20.06
CA SER A 29 -38.27 6.15 20.67
C SER A 29 -37.10 6.37 21.63
N GLU A 30 -36.48 5.29 22.12
CA GLU A 30 -35.41 5.29 23.12
C GLU A 30 -34.04 4.92 22.52
N VAL A 31 -33.96 4.77 21.19
CA VAL A 31 -32.68 4.54 20.50
C VAL A 31 -31.96 5.87 20.29
N GLU A 32 -30.92 6.11 21.11
CA GLU A 32 -30.06 7.29 21.04
C GLU A 32 -29.28 7.43 19.71
N SER A 33 -28.77 8.64 19.45
CA SER A 33 -27.93 8.98 18.27
C SER A 33 -26.55 8.31 18.24
N ASP A 34 -26.09 7.76 19.36
CA ASP A 34 -24.65 7.53 19.61
C ASP A 34 -24.12 6.17 19.17
N LEU A 35 -24.85 5.51 18.27
CA LEU A 35 -24.42 4.25 17.65
C LEU A 35 -23.83 4.43 16.25
N LYS A 36 -23.41 5.66 15.90
CA LYS A 36 -22.80 5.98 14.60
C LYS A 36 -21.67 5.01 14.24
N PHE A 37 -20.77 4.72 15.18
CA PHE A 37 -19.60 3.86 14.95
C PHE A 37 -19.95 2.37 14.88
N TYR A 38 -20.93 1.93 15.68
CA TYR A 38 -21.50 0.59 15.55
C TYR A 38 -22.14 0.41 14.16
N PHE A 39 -22.92 1.37 13.68
CA PHE A 39 -23.53 1.26 12.35
C PHE A 39 -22.52 1.31 11.21
N LYS A 40 -21.37 1.98 11.40
CA LYS A 40 -20.25 1.88 10.46
C LYS A 40 -19.71 0.45 10.39
N TYR A 41 -19.48 -0.18 11.55
CA TYR A 41 -19.09 -1.60 11.63
C TYR A 41 -20.16 -2.54 11.04
N TYR A 42 -21.43 -2.34 11.38
CA TYR A 42 -22.55 -3.13 10.88
C TYR A 42 -22.60 -3.16 9.36
N ILE A 43 -22.51 -1.98 8.71
CA ILE A 43 -22.53 -1.86 7.25
C ILE A 43 -21.32 -2.60 6.65
N GLN A 44 -20.13 -2.41 7.24
CA GLN A 44 -18.91 -3.11 6.78
C GLN A 44 -19.06 -4.64 6.85
N GLN A 45 -19.66 -5.19 7.93
CA GLN A 45 -19.86 -6.65 8.02
C GLN A 45 -20.89 -7.16 7.01
N CYS A 46 -21.96 -6.40 6.75
CA CYS A 46 -22.94 -6.74 5.72
C CYS A 46 -22.32 -6.69 4.30
N GLU A 47 -21.49 -5.68 4.01
CA GLU A 47 -20.77 -5.54 2.74
C GLU A 47 -19.78 -6.68 2.53
N LEU A 48 -19.02 -7.06 3.56
CA LEU A 48 -18.03 -8.14 3.47
C LEU A 48 -18.64 -9.48 3.06
N ILE A 49 -19.86 -9.79 3.51
CA ILE A 49 -20.54 -11.04 3.16
C ILE A 49 -21.30 -10.92 1.84
N ALA A 50 -21.87 -9.75 1.53
CA ALA A 50 -22.44 -9.50 0.21
C ALA A 50 -21.40 -9.63 -0.91
N LEU A 51 -20.15 -9.23 -0.64
CA LEU A 51 -19.02 -9.38 -1.56
C LEU A 51 -18.52 -10.83 -1.66
N HIS A 52 -18.65 -11.62 -0.59
CA HIS A 52 -18.19 -13.01 -0.55
C HIS A 52 -19.08 -13.97 -1.36
N GLU A 53 -20.39 -13.71 -1.44
CA GLU A 53 -21.37 -14.66 -2.01
C GLU A 53 -21.80 -14.32 -3.47
N GLY A 54 -21.04 -13.47 -4.18
CA GLY A 54 -21.18 -13.29 -5.64
C GLY A 54 -22.56 -12.82 -6.14
N GLY A 55 -23.35 -12.17 -5.28
CA GLY A 55 -24.69 -11.68 -5.62
C GLY A 55 -25.74 -12.77 -5.91
N SER A 56 -25.42 -14.04 -5.73
CA SER A 56 -26.28 -15.16 -6.14
C SER A 56 -26.61 -16.06 -4.96
N HIS A 57 -27.84 -15.91 -4.45
CA HIS A 57 -28.55 -16.83 -3.54
C HIS A 57 -27.99 -16.98 -2.12
N THR A 58 -28.15 -15.93 -1.32
CA THR A 58 -28.01 -15.99 0.14
C THR A 58 -29.41 -16.12 0.78
N PRO A 59 -29.59 -16.81 1.92
CA PRO A 59 -30.84 -16.76 2.70
C PRO A 59 -31.05 -15.39 3.39
N LEU A 60 -30.11 -14.45 3.23
CA LEU A 60 -30.09 -13.11 3.81
C LEU A 60 -30.31 -12.05 2.73
N ALA A 61 -31.56 -11.82 2.33
CA ALA A 61 -31.89 -10.78 1.35
C ALA A 61 -31.99 -9.39 1.99
N THR A 62 -32.30 -9.34 3.29
CA THR A 62 -32.67 -8.12 4.00
C THR A 62 -32.10 -8.06 5.41
N HIS A 63 -32.11 -6.87 6.02
CA HIS A 63 -31.77 -6.73 7.44
C HIS A 63 -32.75 -7.49 8.35
N ALA A 64 -34.00 -7.72 7.92
CA ALA A 64 -34.98 -8.51 8.65
C ALA A 64 -34.52 -9.96 8.83
N ASP A 65 -33.88 -10.53 7.82
CA ASP A 65 -33.37 -11.90 7.84
C ASP A 65 -32.23 -12.05 8.86
N ILE A 66 -31.32 -11.06 8.91
CA ILE A 66 -30.27 -11.00 9.93
C ILE A 66 -30.89 -10.93 11.33
N MET A 67 -31.88 -10.05 11.53
CA MET A 67 -32.54 -9.92 12.82
C MET A 67 -33.29 -11.20 13.24
N ALA A 68 -33.86 -11.94 12.29
CA ALA A 68 -34.50 -13.22 12.57
C ALA A 68 -33.48 -14.25 13.10
N ILE A 69 -32.29 -14.33 12.50
CA ILE A 69 -31.21 -15.19 12.99
C ILE A 69 -30.71 -14.72 14.36
N VAL A 70 -30.54 -13.41 14.57
CA VAL A 70 -30.17 -12.85 15.89
C VAL A 70 -31.15 -13.28 16.98
N GLN A 71 -32.46 -13.25 16.71
CA GLN A 71 -33.46 -13.70 17.68
C GLN A 71 -33.36 -15.20 17.98
N LEU A 72 -33.02 -16.03 16.98
CA LEU A 72 -32.73 -17.45 17.21
C LEU A 72 -31.49 -17.66 18.10
N LEU A 73 -30.41 -16.91 17.84
CA LEU A 73 -29.19 -16.95 18.66
C LEU A 73 -29.47 -16.55 20.11
N ARG A 74 -30.33 -15.55 20.33
CA ARG A 74 -30.71 -15.08 21.68
C ARG A 74 -31.60 -16.07 22.42
N SER A 75 -32.38 -16.88 21.71
CA SER A 75 -33.20 -17.96 22.30
C SER A 75 -32.39 -19.17 22.82
N SER A 76 -31.05 -19.09 22.87
CA SER A 76 -30.14 -20.14 23.35
C SER A 76 -30.24 -21.46 22.57
N ARG A 77 -30.69 -21.40 21.31
CA ARG A 77 -30.64 -22.53 20.36
C ARG A 77 -29.20 -22.87 20.01
N THR A 78 -28.94 -24.13 19.69
CA THR A 78 -27.60 -24.54 19.24
C THR A 78 -27.36 -24.13 17.79
N ARG A 79 -26.09 -24.05 17.38
CA ARG A 79 -25.72 -23.73 16.00
C ARG A 79 -26.40 -24.69 15.01
N GLU A 80 -26.46 -25.97 15.34
CA GLU A 80 -27.05 -27.03 14.53
C GLU A 80 -28.56 -26.86 14.37
N GLU A 81 -29.28 -26.48 15.43
CA GLU A 81 -30.72 -26.22 15.38
C GLU A 81 -31.05 -25.01 14.49
N ILE A 82 -30.23 -23.97 14.56
CA ILE A 82 -30.39 -22.77 13.73
C ILE A 82 -30.08 -23.11 12.27
N HIS A 83 -28.99 -23.84 12.04
CA HIS A 83 -28.57 -24.28 10.72
C HIS A 83 -29.63 -25.16 10.05
N GLN A 84 -30.17 -26.17 10.75
CA GLN A 84 -31.29 -27.00 10.24
C GLN A 84 -32.54 -26.17 9.91
N LYS A 85 -32.85 -25.15 10.72
CA LYS A 85 -34.01 -24.28 10.48
C LYS A 85 -33.83 -23.38 9.26
N LEU A 86 -32.60 -22.98 8.94
CA LEU A 86 -32.26 -22.19 7.75
C LEU A 86 -32.14 -23.06 6.48
N LEU A 87 -31.83 -24.35 6.63
CA LEU A 87 -31.82 -25.33 5.54
C LEU A 87 -33.24 -25.75 5.10
N MET A 88 -34.20 -25.86 6.03
CA MET A 88 -35.58 -26.32 5.71
C MET A 88 -36.28 -25.60 4.54
N PRO A 89 -36.07 -24.28 4.31
CA PRO A 89 -36.60 -23.57 3.14
C PRO A 89 -35.73 -23.65 1.87
N CYS A 90 -34.47 -24.11 1.94
CA CYS A 90 -33.48 -23.94 0.87
C CYS A 90 -33.27 -25.23 0.06
N SER A 91 -33.61 -25.22 -1.23
CA SER A 91 -33.52 -26.39 -2.14
C SER A 91 -32.31 -26.37 -3.08
N LEU A 92 -31.24 -25.62 -2.75
CA LEU A 92 -30.13 -25.34 -3.67
C LEU A 92 -28.83 -26.07 -3.28
N PRO A 93 -28.00 -26.46 -4.27
CA PRO A 93 -26.61 -26.87 -4.03
C PRO A 93 -25.84 -25.68 -3.42
N ASP A 94 -24.95 -25.95 -2.45
CA ASP A 94 -24.20 -24.98 -1.61
C ASP A 94 -24.95 -24.29 -0.44
N SER A 95 -26.21 -24.68 -0.18
CA SER A 95 -27.02 -24.12 0.93
C SER A 95 -26.42 -24.27 2.33
N ASP A 96 -25.58 -25.29 2.57
CA ASP A 96 -24.94 -25.58 3.86
C ASP A 96 -23.91 -24.52 4.28
N ALA A 97 -23.07 -24.08 3.33
CA ALA A 97 -22.05 -23.07 3.55
C ALA A 97 -22.68 -21.67 3.73
N CYS A 98 -23.65 -21.31 2.89
CA CYS A 98 -24.35 -20.03 2.99
C CYS A 98 -25.12 -19.88 4.32
N CYS A 99 -25.72 -20.95 4.82
CA CYS A 99 -26.36 -20.95 6.14
C CYS A 99 -25.33 -20.70 7.26
N SER A 100 -24.15 -21.33 7.17
CA SER A 100 -23.07 -21.13 8.14
C SER A 100 -22.54 -19.69 8.13
N HIS A 101 -22.30 -19.09 6.96
CA HIS A 101 -21.89 -17.68 6.86
C HIS A 101 -22.95 -16.72 7.39
N SER A 102 -24.22 -17.01 7.15
CA SER A 102 -25.34 -16.19 7.65
C SER A 102 -25.44 -16.20 9.17
N ILE A 103 -25.20 -17.36 9.78
CA ILE A 103 -25.11 -17.51 11.24
C ILE A 103 -23.90 -16.74 11.78
N ASP A 104 -22.75 -16.85 11.13
CA ASP A 104 -21.52 -16.14 11.53
C ASP A 104 -21.67 -14.62 11.42
N LEU A 105 -22.36 -14.11 10.39
CA LEU A 105 -22.68 -12.68 10.26
C LEU A 105 -23.53 -12.20 11.43
N ALA A 106 -24.61 -12.92 11.73
CA ALA A 106 -25.51 -12.55 12.81
C ALA A 106 -24.77 -12.55 14.16
N ALA A 107 -23.89 -13.54 14.40
CA ALA A 107 -23.04 -13.58 15.58
C ALA A 107 -22.03 -12.41 15.63
N ARG A 108 -21.38 -12.08 14.50
CA ARG A 108 -20.45 -10.93 14.37
C ARG A 108 -21.13 -9.60 14.65
N ILE A 109 -22.35 -9.41 14.15
CA ILE A 109 -23.15 -8.20 14.35
C ILE A 109 -23.60 -8.08 15.81
N LEU A 110 -24.01 -9.20 16.42
CA LEU A 110 -24.53 -9.23 17.78
C LEU A 110 -23.44 -9.02 18.84
N LEU A 111 -22.26 -9.60 18.64
CA LEU A 111 -21.19 -9.64 19.65
C LEU A 111 -19.99 -8.74 19.34
N MET A 112 -19.84 -8.26 18.10
CA MET A 112 -18.58 -7.64 17.64
C MET A 112 -17.36 -8.53 17.91
N VAL A 113 -17.55 -9.84 17.68
CA VAL A 113 -16.51 -10.86 17.74
C VAL A 113 -16.41 -11.50 16.36
N GLU A 114 -15.19 -11.72 15.90
CA GLU A 114 -14.93 -12.30 14.58
C GLU A 114 -15.16 -13.82 14.59
N PHE A 115 -16.11 -14.31 13.78
CA PHE A 115 -16.48 -15.73 13.63
C PHE A 115 -16.34 -16.21 12.18
N GLY A 116 -15.78 -17.40 11.94
CA GLY A 116 -15.72 -18.00 10.61
C GLY A 116 -14.63 -17.43 9.69
N ASN A 117 -14.47 -18.03 8.51
CA ASN A 117 -13.44 -17.70 7.53
C ASN A 117 -13.93 -16.59 6.58
N LEU A 118 -13.41 -15.37 6.71
CA LEU A 118 -13.59 -14.33 5.70
C LEU A 118 -12.26 -14.15 4.94
N PRO A 119 -12.14 -14.60 3.68
CA PRO A 119 -10.88 -14.58 2.92
C PRO A 119 -10.32 -13.17 2.61
N PHE A 120 -11.01 -12.09 3.02
CA PHE A 120 -10.62 -10.71 2.71
C PHE A 120 -10.54 -9.77 3.93
N ALA A 121 -10.81 -10.27 5.14
CA ALA A 121 -10.64 -9.49 6.36
C ALA A 121 -9.26 -9.77 6.95
N TYR A 122 -8.26 -8.96 6.58
CA TYR A 122 -6.98 -8.90 7.30
C TYR A 122 -7.24 -8.33 8.72
N SER A 123 -7.60 -9.20 9.66
CA SER A 123 -7.32 -8.96 11.06
C SER A 123 -6.18 -9.91 11.43
N GLY A 124 -5.12 -9.40 12.06
CA GLY A 124 -4.06 -10.25 12.66
C GLY A 124 -4.56 -11.09 13.84
N SER A 125 -5.86 -11.38 13.89
CA SER A 125 -6.53 -12.15 14.91
C SER A 125 -6.45 -13.64 14.60
N ARG A 126 -6.47 -14.46 15.65
CA ARG A 126 -6.42 -15.92 15.52
C ARG A 126 -7.87 -16.34 15.26
N GLN A 127 -8.16 -16.97 14.13
CA GLN A 127 -9.51 -17.39 13.76
C GLN A 127 -10.19 -18.09 14.92
N ILE A 128 -11.41 -17.64 15.22
CA ILE A 128 -12.22 -18.16 16.30
C ILE A 128 -13.31 -19.02 15.70
N GLU A 129 -13.17 -20.34 15.82
CA GLU A 129 -14.16 -21.29 15.35
C GLU A 129 -15.23 -21.52 16.44
N TRP A 130 -16.49 -21.22 16.09
CA TRP A 130 -17.67 -21.63 16.85
C TRP A 130 -18.40 -22.70 16.03
N VAL A 131 -18.09 -23.97 16.33
CA VAL A 131 -18.54 -25.11 15.52
C VAL A 131 -19.81 -25.76 16.09
N THR A 132 -19.94 -25.82 17.42
CA THR A 132 -21.02 -26.56 18.08
C THR A 132 -21.61 -25.81 19.27
N GLY A 133 -22.86 -26.14 19.64
CA GLY A 133 -23.51 -25.63 20.85
C GLY A 133 -24.09 -24.22 20.69
N SER A 134 -24.61 -23.65 21.78
CA SER A 134 -25.23 -22.31 21.73
C SER A 134 -24.19 -21.18 21.77
N LEU A 135 -24.50 -20.04 21.14
CA LEU A 135 -23.61 -18.87 21.14
C LEU A 135 -23.37 -18.34 22.57
N LYS A 136 -24.38 -18.42 23.45
CA LYS A 136 -24.27 -18.01 24.86
C LYS A 136 -23.28 -18.88 25.63
N GLN A 137 -23.34 -20.19 25.42
CA GLN A 137 -22.39 -21.12 26.04
C GLN A 137 -20.97 -20.81 25.57
N TRP A 138 -20.79 -20.59 24.26
CA TRP A 138 -19.50 -20.25 23.69
C TRP A 138 -18.92 -18.95 24.29
N VAL A 139 -19.72 -17.88 24.41
CA VAL A 139 -19.29 -16.63 25.06
C VAL A 139 -18.86 -16.89 26.51
N THR A 140 -19.65 -17.66 27.25
CA THR A 140 -19.35 -18.01 28.65
C THR A 140 -18.03 -18.77 28.78
N GLU A 141 -17.79 -19.77 27.92
CA GLU A 141 -16.55 -20.57 27.94
C GLU A 141 -15.33 -19.78 27.46
N ARG A 142 -15.51 -18.89 26.48
CA ARG A 142 -14.42 -18.12 25.88
C ARG A 142 -13.89 -17.06 26.84
N PHE A 143 -14.78 -16.27 27.44
CA PHE A 143 -14.40 -15.15 28.30
C PHE A 143 -14.34 -15.56 29.79
N GLY A 144 -15.12 -16.54 30.24
CA GLY A 144 -15.21 -16.95 31.65
C GLY A 144 -14.06 -17.85 32.15
N LYS A 145 -12.90 -17.84 31.49
CA LYS A 145 -11.72 -18.58 31.98
C LYS A 145 -11.22 -17.93 33.26
N LYS A 146 -10.95 -18.73 34.28
CA LYS A 146 -10.39 -18.24 35.55
C LYS A 146 -8.95 -17.72 35.32
N PRO A 147 -8.56 -16.63 35.99
CA PRO A 147 -7.18 -16.14 36.00
C PRO A 147 -6.17 -17.24 36.31
N VAL A 148 -5.11 -17.36 35.51
CA VAL A 148 -4.03 -18.36 35.69
C VAL A 148 -2.80 -17.72 36.31
N LEU A 149 -2.51 -16.45 35.99
CA LEU A 149 -1.31 -15.77 36.46
C LEU A 149 -1.48 -15.25 37.89
N GLY A 150 -0.38 -15.26 38.66
CA GLY A 150 -0.35 -14.61 39.97
C GLY A 150 -0.22 -13.08 39.82
N HIS A 151 -0.78 -12.33 40.77
CA HIS A 151 -0.87 -10.86 40.70
C HIS A 151 -0.23 -10.11 41.87
N SER A 152 0.56 -10.77 42.72
CA SER A 152 1.10 -10.22 43.99
C SER A 152 2.02 -9.00 43.85
N LYS A 153 2.37 -8.57 42.64
CA LYS A 153 3.21 -7.39 42.35
C LYS A 153 2.61 -6.42 41.32
N VAL A 154 1.36 -6.63 40.90
CA VAL A 154 0.74 -5.83 39.83
C VAL A 154 -0.12 -4.74 40.46
N ASN A 155 0.24 -3.48 40.23
CA ASN A 155 -0.53 -2.32 40.64
C ASN A 155 -0.63 -1.35 39.47
N PHE A 156 -1.84 -0.87 39.14
CA PHE A 156 -2.01 0.09 38.04
C PHE A 156 -1.88 1.52 38.55
N GLU A 157 -0.64 2.04 38.60
CA GLU A 157 -0.41 3.44 38.93
C GLU A 157 -0.99 4.39 37.88
N ARG A 158 -1.15 5.68 38.20
CA ARG A 158 -1.76 6.67 37.31
C ARG A 158 -1.01 6.86 35.98
N ILE A 159 0.26 6.45 35.94
CA ILE A 159 1.11 6.50 34.74
C ILE A 159 0.74 5.40 33.75
N PHE A 160 0.06 4.33 34.17
CA PHE A 160 -0.38 3.25 33.29
C PHE A 160 -1.67 3.65 32.57
N ASN A 161 -1.52 4.19 31.37
CA ASN A 161 -2.60 4.58 30.46
C ASN A 161 -2.17 4.42 28.99
N ALA A 162 -3.11 4.40 28.06
CA ALA A 162 -2.84 4.09 26.64
C ALA A 162 -1.82 5.03 25.98
N ASN A 163 -1.85 6.32 26.32
CA ASN A 163 -0.90 7.30 25.78
C ASN A 163 0.53 7.02 26.26
N ASN A 164 0.67 6.64 27.53
CA ASN A 164 1.95 6.29 28.14
C ASN A 164 2.45 4.91 27.71
N LEU A 165 1.57 3.96 27.35
CA LEU A 165 1.99 2.73 26.69
C LEU A 165 2.82 3.06 25.42
N ALA A 166 2.36 4.00 24.61
CA ALA A 166 3.10 4.46 23.43
C ALA A 166 4.31 5.36 23.80
N LYS A 167 4.10 6.38 24.63
CA LYS A 167 5.12 7.41 24.93
C LYS A 167 6.29 6.92 25.79
N ILE A 168 6.04 6.01 26.71
CA ILE A 168 7.02 5.54 27.70
C ILE A 168 7.58 4.19 27.27
N SER A 169 6.71 3.20 27.07
CA SER A 169 7.14 1.83 26.76
C SER A 169 7.34 1.54 25.27
N GLY A 170 6.89 2.42 24.38
CA GLY A 170 6.93 2.18 22.93
C GLY A 170 5.92 1.15 22.42
N ILE A 171 4.99 0.72 23.28
CA ILE A 171 3.92 -0.23 22.94
C ILE A 171 2.88 0.52 22.11
N GLU A 172 2.74 0.17 20.84
CA GLU A 172 1.77 0.76 19.93
C GLU A 172 0.34 0.33 20.31
N VAL A 173 -0.59 1.28 20.32
CA VAL A 173 -2.03 0.97 20.50
C VAL A 173 -2.66 0.74 19.13
N ILE A 174 -3.11 -0.49 18.88
CA ILE A 174 -3.82 -0.89 17.67
C ILE A 174 -5.32 -0.92 17.98
N TRP A 175 -6.12 -0.20 17.21
CA TRP A 175 -7.57 -0.17 17.39
C TRP A 175 -8.23 -1.38 16.75
N THR A 176 -9.09 -2.08 17.50
CA THR A 176 -9.81 -3.26 17.00
C THR A 176 -11.33 -3.12 17.13
N ASN A 177 -12.04 -3.66 16.14
CA ASN A 177 -13.49 -3.87 16.16
C ASN A 177 -13.88 -5.25 16.75
N ASN A 178 -12.89 -6.09 17.06
CA ASN A 178 -13.08 -7.43 17.61
C ASN A 178 -12.86 -7.41 19.13
N LEU A 179 -13.93 -7.62 19.91
CA LEU A 179 -13.87 -7.62 21.37
C LEU A 179 -12.90 -8.70 21.89
N ALA A 180 -12.78 -9.84 21.21
CA ALA A 180 -11.91 -10.94 21.64
C ALA A 180 -10.41 -10.59 21.62
N ASP A 181 -10.01 -9.54 20.89
CA ASP A 181 -8.63 -9.04 20.84
C ASP A 181 -8.34 -7.96 21.88
N HIS A 182 -9.31 -7.51 22.69
CA HIS A 182 -9.07 -6.46 23.68
C HIS A 182 -7.93 -6.83 24.63
N LEU A 183 -6.94 -5.93 24.76
CA LEU A 183 -5.72 -6.09 25.56
C LEU A 183 -4.78 -7.20 25.09
N ARG A 184 -4.97 -7.73 23.88
CA ARG A 184 -4.07 -8.74 23.32
C ARG A 184 -2.77 -8.06 22.87
N LEU A 185 -1.64 -8.58 23.33
CA LEU A 185 -0.33 -8.19 22.82
C LEU A 185 -0.08 -8.81 21.44
N MET A 186 0.55 -8.03 20.56
CA MET A 186 0.88 -8.37 19.18
C MET A 186 2.28 -7.84 18.83
N LYS A 187 2.80 -8.26 17.67
CA LYS A 187 4.10 -7.83 17.15
C LYS A 187 5.23 -8.03 18.19
N ASP A 188 5.35 -9.23 18.75
CA ASP A 188 6.35 -9.56 19.78
C ASP A 188 6.36 -8.55 20.95
N ASP A 189 5.18 -8.37 21.55
CA ASP A 189 4.91 -7.46 22.67
C ASP A 189 5.16 -5.96 22.39
N GLN A 190 5.34 -5.57 21.12
CA GLN A 190 5.48 -4.17 20.72
C GLN A 190 4.15 -3.45 20.47
N ALA A 191 3.03 -4.15 20.47
CA ALA A 191 1.71 -3.54 20.26
C ALA A 191 0.62 -4.20 21.11
N VAL A 192 -0.43 -3.44 21.44
CA VAL A 192 -1.61 -3.92 22.16
C VAL A 192 -2.88 -3.57 21.40
N ALA A 193 -3.79 -4.54 21.22
CA ALA A 193 -5.12 -4.26 20.68
C ALA A 193 -6.02 -3.62 21.74
N VAL A 194 -6.72 -2.56 21.37
CA VAL A 194 -7.72 -1.91 22.21
C VAL A 194 -9.04 -1.85 21.44
N PHE A 195 -10.05 -2.56 21.96
CA PHE A 195 -11.42 -2.47 21.50
C PHE A 195 -11.96 -1.09 21.85
N HIS A 196 -12.57 -0.39 20.88
CA HIS A 196 -12.91 1.02 21.07
C HIS A 196 -14.40 1.33 21.14
N HIS A 197 -15.32 0.39 20.86
CA HIS A 197 -16.76 0.67 20.79
C HIS A 197 -17.43 0.76 22.17
N ALA A 198 -17.16 1.86 22.87
CA ALA A 198 -17.75 2.19 24.17
C ALA A 198 -19.28 2.26 24.11
N SER A 199 -19.83 2.92 23.09
CA SER A 199 -21.28 3.05 22.89
C SER A 199 -21.95 1.70 22.70
N PHE A 200 -21.29 0.75 22.02
CA PHE A 200 -21.78 -0.61 21.88
C PHE A 200 -21.84 -1.33 23.23
N LEU A 201 -20.78 -1.28 24.04
CA LEU A 201 -20.75 -1.93 25.35
C LEU A 201 -21.81 -1.37 26.31
N GLN A 202 -22.04 -0.05 26.29
CA GLN A 202 -23.11 0.59 27.08
C GLN A 202 -24.49 0.03 26.69
N ARG A 203 -24.73 -0.23 25.40
CA ARG A 203 -25.98 -0.88 24.95
C ARG A 203 -26.08 -2.34 25.34
N GLN A 204 -24.95 -3.04 25.49
CA GLN A 204 -24.93 -4.43 25.93
C GLN A 204 -25.26 -4.60 27.43
N GLN A 205 -25.37 -3.52 28.21
CA GLN A 205 -25.81 -3.59 29.61
C GLN A 205 -27.31 -3.89 29.79
N SER A 206 -28.05 -4.10 28.69
CA SER A 206 -29.45 -4.53 28.72
C SER A 206 -29.61 -5.99 29.16
N ASP A 207 -30.79 -6.37 29.65
CA ASP A 207 -31.13 -7.76 30.02
C ASP A 207 -31.10 -8.76 28.84
N THR A 208 -30.98 -8.22 27.63
CA THR A 208 -31.07 -8.93 26.35
C THR A 208 -29.73 -9.43 25.81
N THR A 209 -28.63 -9.08 26.49
CA THR A 209 -27.26 -9.42 26.10
C THR A 209 -26.94 -10.91 26.24
N LEU A 210 -26.01 -11.38 25.40
CA LEU A 210 -25.41 -12.72 25.53
C LEU A 210 -24.14 -12.71 26.39
N PHE A 211 -23.60 -11.53 26.71
CA PHE A 211 -22.46 -11.38 27.59
C PHE A 211 -22.88 -11.48 29.06
N SER A 212 -21.95 -11.83 29.95
CA SER A 212 -22.18 -11.59 31.38
C SER A 212 -22.08 -10.09 31.67
N GLN A 213 -22.93 -9.58 32.57
CA GLN A 213 -22.88 -8.17 32.96
C GLN A 213 -21.50 -7.79 33.54
N GLU A 214 -20.91 -8.71 34.30
CA GLU A 214 -19.57 -8.55 34.86
C GLU A 214 -18.49 -8.37 33.78
N LEU A 215 -18.56 -9.09 32.65
CA LEU A 215 -17.62 -8.94 31.53
C LEU A 215 -17.73 -7.55 30.90
N ILE A 216 -18.95 -7.06 30.70
CA ILE A 216 -19.19 -5.74 30.10
C ILE A 216 -18.68 -4.64 31.04
N GLU A 217 -19.04 -4.72 32.32
CA GLU A 217 -18.58 -3.79 33.34
C GLU A 217 -17.05 -3.77 33.45
N GLU A 218 -16.42 -4.95 33.46
CA GLU A 218 -14.97 -5.04 33.50
C GLU A 218 -14.32 -4.47 32.23
N THR A 219 -14.88 -4.72 31.05
CA THR A 219 -14.39 -4.16 29.79
C THR A 219 -14.51 -2.63 29.75
N LEU A 220 -15.57 -2.08 30.33
CA LEU A 220 -15.70 -0.63 30.51
C LEU A 220 -14.69 -0.09 31.54
N LYS A 221 -14.41 -0.84 32.61
CA LYS A 221 -13.35 -0.50 33.59
C LYS A 221 -11.97 -0.53 32.94
N THR A 222 -11.64 -1.50 32.08
CA THR A 222 -10.34 -1.53 31.37
C THR A 222 -10.21 -0.35 30.40
N MET A 223 -11.29 0.09 29.77
CA MET A 223 -11.30 1.34 28.99
C MET A 223 -11.07 2.56 29.89
N ALA A 224 -11.75 2.67 31.04
CA ALA A 224 -11.54 3.77 31.98
C ALA A 224 -10.13 3.76 32.62
N LEU A 225 -9.52 2.59 32.76
CA LEU A 225 -8.13 2.40 33.19
C LEU A 225 -7.15 2.97 32.16
N LEU A 226 -7.33 2.63 30.88
CA LEU A 226 -6.44 3.06 29.80
C LEU A 226 -6.70 4.50 29.33
N PHE A 227 -7.92 5.01 29.47
CA PHE A 227 -8.36 6.33 29.00
C PHE A 227 -9.02 7.13 30.11
N PRO A 228 -8.28 7.44 31.19
CA PRO A 228 -8.86 8.09 32.35
C PRO A 228 -9.35 9.51 32.02
N LYS A 229 -10.60 9.81 32.40
CA LYS A 229 -11.25 11.11 32.15
C LYS A 229 -10.48 12.32 32.68
N TRP A 230 -9.70 12.16 33.74
CA TRP A 230 -8.91 13.25 34.34
C TRP A 230 -7.65 13.59 33.54
N ASP A 231 -7.09 12.66 32.76
CA ASP A 231 -5.86 12.88 32.01
C ASP A 231 -6.14 13.64 30.71
N ARG A 232 -5.67 14.90 30.64
CA ARG A 232 -5.87 15.76 29.47
C ARG A 232 -5.04 15.28 28.28
N ASP A 233 -3.83 14.78 28.52
CA ASP A 233 -2.90 14.41 27.46
C ASP A 233 -3.36 13.15 26.74
N THR A 234 -3.87 12.17 27.49
CA THR A 234 -4.44 10.94 26.94
C THR A 234 -5.72 11.23 26.14
N ARG A 235 -6.57 12.14 26.62
CA ARG A 235 -7.78 12.55 25.88
C ARG A 235 -7.47 13.29 24.60
N ALA A 236 -6.57 14.28 24.63
CA ALA A 236 -6.18 15.02 23.44
C ALA A 236 -5.52 14.09 22.39
N TRP A 237 -4.68 13.17 22.86
CA TRP A 237 -4.08 12.13 22.01
C TRP A 237 -5.14 11.23 21.36
N TYR A 238 -6.10 10.74 22.14
CA TYR A 238 -7.19 9.91 21.61
C TYR A 238 -8.09 10.69 20.65
N GLN A 239 -8.47 11.94 20.97
CA GLN A 239 -9.32 12.77 20.10
C GLN A 239 -8.67 13.01 18.73
N ALA A 240 -7.36 13.27 18.69
CA ALA A 240 -6.63 13.38 17.44
C ALA A 240 -6.73 12.09 16.60
N GLN A 241 -6.56 10.93 17.23
CA GLN A 241 -6.68 9.64 16.55
C GLN A 241 -8.12 9.32 16.12
N ALA A 242 -9.11 9.61 16.96
CA ALA A 242 -10.51 9.38 16.70
C ALA A 242 -11.01 10.19 15.49
N SER A 243 -10.54 11.43 15.33
CA SER A 243 -10.87 12.28 14.17
C SER A 243 -10.33 11.73 12.85
N LEU A 244 -9.12 11.15 12.87
CA LEU A 244 -8.45 10.62 11.68
C LEU A 244 -8.95 9.22 11.30
N ARG A 245 -9.19 8.36 12.29
CA ARG A 245 -9.50 6.92 12.08
C ARG A 245 -10.99 6.59 12.23
N GLY A 246 -11.81 7.54 12.67
CA GLY A 246 -13.24 7.35 12.90
C GLY A 246 -13.54 6.41 14.06
N LEU A 247 -12.89 6.65 15.21
CA LEU A 247 -13.07 5.88 16.45
C LEU A 247 -14.20 6.43 17.31
N ASP A 248 -14.72 5.60 18.23
CA ASP A 248 -15.82 5.96 19.11
C ASP A 248 -15.40 7.03 20.14
N THR A 249 -16.03 8.20 20.06
CA THR A 249 -15.69 9.33 20.92
C THR A 249 -16.13 9.14 22.37
N ARG A 250 -17.11 8.27 22.65
CA ARG A 250 -17.57 8.01 24.03
C ARG A 250 -16.53 7.31 24.90
N LEU A 251 -15.50 6.70 24.30
CA LEU A 251 -14.47 5.96 25.04
C LEU A 251 -13.73 6.80 26.09
N ILE A 252 -13.54 8.10 25.84
CA ILE A 252 -12.93 9.04 26.81
C ILE A 252 -13.93 9.67 27.80
N GLU A 253 -15.21 9.29 27.70
CA GLU A 253 -16.30 9.80 28.51
C GLU A 253 -16.79 8.81 29.56
N ILE A 254 -16.48 7.51 29.40
CA ILE A 254 -16.95 6.37 30.24
C ILE A 254 -16.80 6.65 31.74
N GLY A 255 -15.64 7.15 32.17
CA GLY A 255 -15.43 7.46 33.59
C GLY A 255 -13.97 7.50 34.03
N GLN A 256 -13.78 7.34 35.34
CA GLN A 256 -12.47 7.26 35.98
C GLN A 256 -12.52 6.19 37.07
N LEU A 257 -11.38 5.55 37.31
CA LEU A 257 -11.22 4.59 38.40
C LEU A 257 -10.43 5.23 39.55
N ASP A 258 -10.85 4.98 40.78
CA ASP A 258 -10.10 5.37 41.96
C ASP A 258 -8.90 4.44 42.23
N ALA A 259 -8.22 4.56 43.38
CA ALA A 259 -7.08 3.69 43.69
C ALA A 259 -7.49 2.25 44.03
N TYR A 260 -8.69 2.04 44.57
CA TYR A 260 -9.22 0.74 44.95
C TYR A 260 -9.74 -0.02 43.73
N GLU A 261 -10.39 0.67 42.79
CA GLU A 261 -10.91 0.09 41.55
C GLU A 261 -9.79 -0.28 40.56
N ARG A 262 -8.61 0.33 40.69
CA ARG A 262 -7.40 0.01 39.90
C ARG A 262 -6.62 -1.17 40.47
N GLN A 263 -7.13 -1.86 41.47
CA GLN A 263 -6.53 -3.10 41.95
C GLN A 263 -6.77 -4.22 40.94
N ILE A 264 -5.74 -5.01 40.63
CA ILE A 264 -5.79 -6.09 39.65
C ILE A 264 -6.85 -7.16 40.02
N GLU A 265 -7.12 -7.33 41.31
CA GLU A 265 -8.16 -8.22 41.84
C GLU A 265 -9.58 -7.81 41.42
N LYS A 266 -9.78 -6.60 40.89
CA LYS A 266 -11.06 -6.13 40.32
C LYS A 266 -11.24 -6.50 38.84
N PHE A 267 -10.22 -7.09 38.22
CA PHE A 267 -10.25 -7.55 36.84
C PHE A 267 -10.11 -9.08 36.84
N THR A 268 -11.19 -9.78 36.49
CA THR A 268 -11.28 -11.24 36.39
C THR A 268 -11.19 -11.71 34.94
N TYR A 269 -11.95 -11.11 34.03
CA TYR A 269 -12.05 -11.53 32.62
C TYR A 269 -10.79 -11.17 31.81
N TRP A 270 -10.23 -9.99 32.06
CA TRP A 270 -9.04 -9.47 31.38
C TRP A 270 -7.77 -9.56 32.23
N HIS A 271 -7.84 -10.21 33.39
CA HIS A 271 -6.78 -10.32 34.39
C HIS A 271 -5.40 -10.63 33.78
N ASP A 272 -5.26 -11.80 33.15
CA ASP A 272 -3.95 -12.28 32.69
C ASP A 272 -3.38 -11.39 31.59
N ARG A 273 -4.23 -10.85 30.71
CA ARG A 273 -3.79 -9.89 29.67
C ARG A 273 -3.29 -8.58 30.28
N LEU A 274 -3.97 -8.08 31.32
CA LEU A 274 -3.54 -6.89 32.04
C LEU A 274 -2.24 -7.12 32.82
N VAL A 275 -2.07 -8.30 33.44
CA VAL A 275 -0.82 -8.69 34.13
C VAL A 275 0.35 -8.68 33.14
N ILE A 276 0.21 -9.34 32.00
CA ILE A 276 1.27 -9.38 30.97
C ILE A 276 1.53 -7.97 30.44
N LEU A 277 0.48 -7.21 30.09
CA LEU A 277 0.63 -5.84 29.59
C LEU A 277 1.34 -4.93 30.60
N LYS A 278 1.03 -5.07 31.89
CA LYS A 278 1.73 -4.31 32.95
C LYS A 278 3.18 -4.72 33.08
N GLN A 279 3.47 -6.02 33.00
CA GLN A 279 4.83 -6.52 33.05
C GLN A 279 5.66 -5.96 31.88
N VAL A 280 5.14 -6.05 30.65
CA VAL A 280 5.81 -5.50 29.45
C VAL A 280 5.97 -3.99 29.57
N PHE A 281 4.95 -3.28 30.07
CA PHE A 281 5.08 -1.86 30.36
C PHE A 281 6.23 -1.62 31.32
N ASP A 282 6.26 -2.24 32.50
CA ASP A 282 7.27 -2.02 33.55
C ASP A 282 8.69 -2.42 33.12
N GLU A 283 8.86 -3.49 32.36
CA GLU A 283 10.16 -4.01 31.91
C GLU A 283 10.73 -3.28 30.69
N SER A 284 9.89 -2.53 29.95
CA SER A 284 10.31 -1.78 28.77
C SER A 284 11.40 -0.75 29.09
N ARG A 285 12.36 -0.60 28.18
CA ARG A 285 13.43 0.40 28.26
C ARG A 285 13.28 1.45 27.16
N PRO A 286 13.48 2.75 27.46
CA PRO A 286 13.39 3.80 26.47
C PRO A 286 14.48 3.65 25.40
N ARG A 287 14.06 3.50 24.14
CA ARG A 287 14.93 3.35 22.96
C ARG A 287 15.26 4.68 22.28
N THR A 288 14.42 5.70 22.47
CA THR A 288 14.58 7.02 21.84
C THR A 288 14.79 8.13 22.87
N LEU A 289 15.44 9.23 22.49
CA LEU A 289 15.60 10.40 23.37
C LEU A 289 14.26 10.98 23.84
N ARG A 290 13.23 10.91 22.98
CA ARG A 290 11.86 11.33 23.32
C ARG A 290 11.25 10.43 24.39
N GLN A 291 11.42 9.11 24.31
CA GLN A 291 11.01 8.19 25.37
C GLN A 291 11.78 8.44 26.66
N TRP A 292 13.10 8.64 26.58
CA TRP A 292 13.93 9.03 27.74
C TRP A 292 13.48 10.32 28.41
N TRP A 293 12.93 11.29 27.65
CA TRP A 293 12.37 12.50 28.22
C TRP A 293 11.10 12.24 29.05
N HIS A 294 10.21 11.38 28.54
CA HIS A 294 8.92 11.07 29.14
C HIS A 294 8.97 9.97 30.21
N ASP A 295 9.95 9.06 30.15
CA ASP A 295 10.09 7.97 31.10
C ASP A 295 10.65 8.47 32.44
N ARG A 296 9.74 8.71 33.39
CA ARG A 296 10.06 9.13 34.75
C ARG A 296 9.96 8.00 35.77
N ARG A 297 9.82 6.73 35.33
CA ARG A 297 9.60 5.59 36.23
C ARG A 297 10.81 5.35 37.16
N ASN A 298 12.02 5.61 36.66
CA ASN A 298 13.24 5.59 37.45
C ASN A 298 13.95 6.96 37.40
N GLY A 299 13.62 7.82 38.38
CA GLY A 299 14.17 9.18 38.45
C GLY A 299 15.71 9.25 38.53
N VAL A 300 16.35 8.23 39.13
CA VAL A 300 17.82 8.14 39.24
C VAL A 300 18.44 7.89 37.86
N GLN A 301 17.93 6.91 37.11
CA GLN A 301 18.38 6.65 35.74
C GLN A 301 18.11 7.85 34.82
N TRP A 302 16.96 8.50 34.97
CA TRP A 302 16.61 9.68 34.19
C TRP A 302 17.61 10.83 34.40
N TYR A 303 17.91 11.19 35.66
CA TYR A 303 18.83 12.29 35.96
C TYR A 303 20.27 11.96 35.50
N THR A 304 20.74 10.73 35.75
CA THR A 304 22.09 10.30 35.34
C THR A 304 22.29 10.36 33.83
N PHE A 305 21.29 9.95 33.04
CA PHE A 305 21.34 10.04 31.57
C PHE A 305 21.45 11.50 31.08
N TRP A 306 20.61 12.40 31.57
CA TRP A 306 20.62 13.80 31.13
C TRP A 306 21.85 14.58 31.62
N VAL A 307 22.40 14.24 32.79
CA VAL A 307 23.70 14.77 33.23
C VAL A 307 24.82 14.32 32.32
N ALA A 308 24.85 13.03 31.91
CA ALA A 308 25.85 12.53 30.97
C ALA A 308 25.77 13.24 29.61
N ILE A 309 24.55 13.46 29.08
CA ILE A 309 24.34 14.25 27.85
C ILE A 309 24.86 15.67 28.02
N LEU A 310 24.55 16.34 29.13
CA LEU A 310 25.02 17.70 29.40
C LEU A 310 26.55 17.76 29.41
N VAL A 311 27.22 16.83 30.10
CA VAL A 311 28.69 16.74 30.15
C VAL A 311 29.27 16.50 28.76
N PHE A 312 28.65 15.62 27.95
CA PHE A 312 29.07 15.35 26.58
C PHE A 312 28.94 16.60 25.69
N VAL A 313 27.79 17.29 25.73
CA VAL A 313 27.55 18.53 24.97
C VAL A 313 28.55 19.61 25.35
N LEU A 314 28.82 19.79 26.65
CA LEU A 314 29.83 20.73 27.13
C LEU A 314 31.23 20.36 26.61
N THR A 315 31.58 19.07 26.61
CA THR A 315 32.89 18.60 26.11
C THR A 315 33.05 18.89 24.62
N VAL A 316 32.02 18.60 23.80
CA VAL A 316 32.03 18.92 22.36
C VAL A 316 32.07 20.43 22.12
N PHE A 317 31.29 21.20 22.88
CA PHE A 317 31.29 22.66 22.78
C PHE A 317 32.66 23.25 23.09
N PHE A 318 33.27 22.88 24.22
CA PHE A 318 34.61 23.36 24.58
C PHE A 318 35.68 22.86 23.60
N GLY A 319 35.57 21.63 23.09
CA GLY A 319 36.45 21.12 22.03
C GLY A 319 36.33 21.91 20.72
N LEU A 320 35.10 22.29 20.34
CA LEU A 320 34.84 23.13 19.17
C LEU A 320 35.39 24.55 19.38
N VAL A 321 35.17 25.15 20.55
CA VAL A 321 35.73 26.47 20.90
C VAL A 321 37.25 26.42 20.84
N GLN A 322 37.90 25.40 21.40
CA GLN A 322 39.35 25.21 21.32
C GLN A 322 39.84 25.03 19.88
N SER A 323 39.11 24.26 19.07
CA SER A 323 39.45 24.07 17.66
C SER A 323 39.29 25.37 16.84
N ILE A 324 38.25 26.15 17.12
CA ILE A 324 38.00 27.46 16.49
C ILE A 324 39.07 28.46 16.93
N GLU A 325 39.42 28.50 18.21
CA GLU A 325 40.53 29.34 18.71
C GLU A 325 41.86 28.93 18.07
N GLY A 326 42.14 27.63 17.95
CA GLY A 326 43.32 27.11 17.26
C GLY A 326 43.33 27.49 15.77
N ALA A 327 42.20 27.34 15.08
CA ALA A 327 42.03 27.76 13.69
C ALA A 327 42.17 29.28 13.53
N LEU A 328 41.65 30.08 14.46
CA LEU A 328 41.81 31.54 14.50
C LEU A 328 43.24 31.97 14.79
N GLN A 329 43.99 31.23 15.61
CA GLN A 329 45.42 31.47 15.84
C GLN A 329 46.23 31.17 14.57
N VAL A 330 45.95 30.06 13.89
CA VAL A 330 46.57 29.72 12.59
C VAL A 330 46.18 30.72 11.51
N TYR A 331 44.90 31.13 11.46
CA TYR A 331 44.40 32.15 10.54
C TYR A 331 45.01 33.52 10.80
N LYS A 332 45.13 33.97 12.05
CA LYS A 332 45.86 35.21 12.39
C LYS A 332 47.34 35.13 12.03
N ALA A 333 47.98 33.97 12.15
CA ALA A 333 49.35 33.75 11.71
C ALA A 333 49.48 33.78 10.18
N PHE A 334 48.48 33.26 9.44
CA PHE A 334 48.43 33.27 7.97
C PHE A 334 48.03 34.63 7.38
N ASN A 335 47.11 35.36 8.02
CA ASN A 335 46.56 36.62 7.53
C ASN A 335 47.42 37.85 7.80
N LEU A 336 48.54 37.71 8.52
CA LEU A 336 49.61 38.71 8.51
C LEU A 336 50.44 38.67 7.20
N SER A 337 50.27 37.64 6.36
CA SER A 337 50.98 37.48 5.08
C SER A 337 50.15 37.63 3.81
N SER A 338 48.83 37.79 3.91
CA SER A 338 47.98 37.88 2.70
C SER A 338 46.69 38.64 2.99
N ALA A 339 46.79 39.96 3.03
CA ALA A 339 45.65 40.84 2.95
C ALA A 339 45.46 41.30 1.50
N SER A 340 44.59 40.62 0.76
CA SER A 340 43.75 41.23 -0.27
C SER A 340 42.78 40.21 -0.87
N ASP A 341 41.53 40.63 -0.91
CA ASP A 341 40.48 40.27 -1.86
C ASP A 341 39.35 39.32 -1.45
N VAL A 342 38.17 39.90 -1.66
CA VAL A 342 36.80 39.46 -1.44
C VAL A 342 36.31 38.73 -2.70
N SER A 343 35.65 37.58 -2.57
CA SER A 343 34.50 37.19 -3.43
C SER A 343 33.92 35.82 -3.03
N ASP A 344 32.88 35.84 -2.19
CA ASP A 344 31.93 34.73 -2.03
C ASP A 344 30.73 34.98 -2.95
N TRP A 345 30.75 34.45 -4.18
CA TRP A 345 29.55 34.29 -5.02
C TRP A 345 29.61 33.10 -6.02
N THR A 346 30.62 32.23 -5.94
CA THR A 346 30.87 31.20 -6.97
C THR A 346 30.33 29.79 -6.67
N ASP A 347 29.62 29.57 -5.56
CA ASP A 347 29.16 28.23 -5.17
C ASP A 347 27.69 27.90 -5.47
N LEU A 348 26.94 28.81 -6.11
CA LEU A 348 25.54 28.56 -6.50
C LEU A 348 25.37 28.10 -7.95
N THR A 349 26.34 28.40 -8.81
CA THR A 349 26.37 27.90 -10.20
C THR A 349 26.94 26.49 -10.30
N SER A 350 27.80 26.06 -9.38
CA SER A 350 28.30 24.66 -9.31
C SER A 350 27.21 23.66 -8.88
N PHE A 351 26.13 24.13 -8.23
CA PHE A 351 24.96 23.32 -7.84
C PHE A 351 23.97 23.10 -9.00
N ILE A 352 24.08 23.88 -10.09
CA ILE A 352 23.17 23.85 -11.25
C ILE A 352 23.87 23.33 -12.53
N SER A 353 25.19 23.10 -12.48
CA SER A 353 25.98 22.78 -13.67
C SER A 353 26.90 21.56 -13.52
N VAL A 354 26.36 20.41 -13.09
CA VAL A 354 26.99 19.08 -13.28
C VAL A 354 25.86 18.04 -13.43
N PRO A 355 25.81 17.26 -14.51
CA PRO A 355 25.04 17.64 -15.69
C PRO A 355 23.84 16.73 -15.95
N THR A 356 22.72 17.32 -16.36
CA THR A 356 21.65 16.70 -17.18
C THR A 356 22.13 16.28 -18.59
N GLY A 357 23.45 16.11 -18.78
CA GLY A 357 24.10 15.68 -20.02
C GLY A 357 24.51 14.20 -20.02
N GLN A 358 24.17 13.43 -18.98
CA GLN A 358 24.20 11.97 -19.04
C GLN A 358 22.84 11.48 -19.53
N LYS A 359 22.77 10.37 -20.29
CA LYS A 359 21.50 9.79 -20.77
C LYS A 359 20.95 8.77 -19.76
N PRO A 360 20.09 9.12 -18.79
CA PRO A 360 19.25 8.14 -18.12
C PRO A 360 18.30 7.48 -19.14
N PHE A 361 18.29 6.15 -19.14
CA PHE A 361 17.43 5.36 -20.01
C PHE A 361 15.94 5.55 -19.65
N SER A 362 15.15 6.13 -20.55
CA SER A 362 13.67 6.18 -20.51
C SER A 362 13.07 5.46 -21.72
N VAL A 363 11.78 5.08 -21.65
CA VAL A 363 11.08 4.37 -22.76
C VAL A 363 11.23 5.10 -24.10
N THR A 364 11.47 6.40 -24.06
CA THR A 364 11.78 7.24 -25.22
C THR A 364 13.17 7.83 -24.97
N ASP A 365 14.16 7.55 -25.83
CA ASP A 365 15.56 8.07 -25.72
C ASP A 365 15.61 9.62 -25.77
N GLU A 366 14.51 10.25 -26.18
CA GLU A 366 14.23 11.65 -25.94
C GLU A 366 13.70 11.82 -24.52
N PHE A 367 14.50 12.41 -23.64
CA PHE A 367 13.95 13.05 -22.44
C PHE A 367 12.77 13.90 -22.88
N ASN A 368 11.60 13.66 -22.29
CA ASN A 368 10.47 14.52 -22.53
C ASN A 368 10.93 15.98 -22.29
N ALA A 369 10.63 16.87 -23.25
CA ALA A 369 10.99 18.29 -23.17
C ALA A 369 10.51 18.92 -21.86
N PHE A 370 9.49 18.33 -21.24
CA PHE A 370 9.05 18.65 -19.89
C PHE A 370 10.19 18.67 -18.86
N TRP A 371 10.92 17.57 -18.67
CA TRP A 371 11.94 17.45 -17.63
C TRP A 371 13.20 18.27 -17.92
N THR A 372 13.61 18.31 -19.19
CA THR A 372 14.90 18.89 -19.60
C THR A 372 14.83 20.37 -19.94
N ARG A 373 13.64 20.90 -20.21
CA ARG A 373 13.46 22.29 -20.63
C ARG A 373 12.33 22.98 -19.88
N GLU A 374 11.11 22.48 -19.96
CA GLU A 374 9.93 23.22 -19.47
C GLU A 374 9.94 23.40 -17.95
N LEU A 375 10.20 22.33 -17.20
CA LEU A 375 10.30 22.37 -15.74
C LEU A 375 11.45 23.26 -15.27
N LEU A 376 12.59 23.21 -15.95
CA LEU A 376 13.76 24.03 -15.61
C LEU A 376 13.56 25.51 -15.93
N GLN A 377 12.92 25.82 -17.07
CA GLN A 377 12.53 27.18 -17.40
C GLN A 377 11.55 27.74 -16.38
N LEU A 378 10.56 26.93 -15.97
CA LEU A 378 9.59 27.32 -14.97
C LEU A 378 10.20 27.49 -13.57
N ALA A 379 11.20 26.67 -13.22
CA ALA A 379 11.93 26.80 -11.96
C ALA A 379 12.66 28.15 -11.83
N HIS A 380 13.01 28.82 -12.94
CA HIS A 380 13.61 30.14 -12.89
C HIS A 380 12.62 31.26 -12.52
N SER A 381 11.33 31.09 -12.80
CA SER A 381 10.30 32.09 -12.50
C SER A 381 9.46 31.76 -11.28
N GLU A 382 9.25 30.48 -10.95
CA GLU A 382 8.35 30.03 -9.89
C GLU A 382 9.09 29.39 -8.70
N PRO A 383 9.10 30.03 -7.51
CA PRO A 383 9.81 29.53 -6.33
C PRO A 383 9.37 28.13 -5.85
N ALA A 384 8.09 27.79 -6.04
CA ALA A 384 7.59 26.47 -5.67
C ALA A 384 8.22 25.37 -6.52
N VAL A 385 8.32 25.61 -7.83
CA VAL A 385 8.89 24.68 -8.82
C VAL A 385 10.41 24.59 -8.65
N TRP A 386 11.06 25.71 -8.33
CA TRP A 386 12.47 25.74 -7.93
C TRP A 386 12.76 24.77 -6.77
N HIS A 387 12.01 24.89 -5.68
CA HIS A 387 12.21 24.03 -4.51
C HIS A 387 11.90 22.56 -4.82
N ALA A 388 10.85 22.25 -5.61
CA ALA A 388 10.57 20.88 -6.03
C ALA A 388 11.73 20.30 -6.87
N THR A 389 12.31 21.11 -7.76
CA THR A 389 13.46 20.73 -8.60
C THR A 389 14.72 20.50 -7.77
N LEU A 390 14.99 21.34 -6.75
CA LEU A 390 16.09 21.11 -5.81
C LEU A 390 15.91 19.82 -5.01
N ALA A 391 14.69 19.49 -4.61
CA ALA A 391 14.40 18.24 -3.93
C ALA A 391 14.70 17.02 -4.83
N LEU A 392 14.29 17.07 -6.10
CA LEU A 392 14.62 16.05 -7.09
C LEU A 392 16.13 15.92 -7.29
N GLY A 393 16.85 17.04 -7.45
CA GLY A 393 18.31 17.05 -7.61
C GLY A 393 19.03 16.43 -6.41
N ALA A 394 18.61 16.76 -5.18
CA ALA A 394 19.19 16.18 -3.97
C ALA A 394 18.93 14.67 -3.87
N LEU A 395 17.73 14.21 -4.25
CA LEU A 395 17.39 12.78 -4.26
C LEU A 395 18.15 12.01 -5.34
N HIS A 396 18.30 12.58 -6.54
CA HIS A 396 19.10 12.02 -7.63
C HIS A 396 20.57 11.89 -7.21
N GLN A 397 21.17 12.96 -6.70
CA GLN A 397 22.56 12.94 -6.22
C GLN A 397 22.75 11.93 -5.09
N ARG A 398 21.77 11.80 -4.19
CA ARG A 398 21.80 10.80 -3.12
C ARG A 398 21.88 9.38 -3.71
N HIS A 399 21.06 9.11 -4.72
CA HIS A 399 21.02 7.81 -5.40
C HIS A 399 22.35 7.49 -6.11
N GLU A 400 22.92 8.46 -6.82
CA GLU A 400 24.26 8.35 -7.45
C GLU A 400 25.35 7.99 -6.43
N LEU A 401 25.36 8.65 -5.27
CA LEU A 401 26.35 8.40 -4.23
C LEU A 401 26.21 7.00 -3.61
N PHE A 402 24.98 6.52 -3.43
CA PHE A 402 24.72 5.15 -2.97
C PHE A 402 25.22 4.13 -3.99
N TRP A 403 24.94 4.35 -5.27
CA TRP A 403 25.43 3.49 -6.35
C TRP A 403 26.96 3.41 -6.42
N GLN A 404 27.63 4.56 -6.29
CA GLN A 404 29.09 4.63 -6.30
C GLN A 404 29.74 4.03 -5.03
N GLY A 405 28.95 3.58 -4.05
CA GLY A 405 29.42 3.07 -2.77
C GLY A 405 30.07 4.14 -1.88
N ARG A 406 29.80 5.42 -2.14
CA ARG A 406 30.47 6.58 -1.52
C ARG A 406 29.45 7.56 -0.96
N GLY A 407 28.80 7.30 0.17
CA GLY A 407 27.88 8.35 0.64
C GLY A 407 27.01 8.17 1.87
N TYR A 408 27.39 7.40 2.89
CA TYR A 408 26.51 7.30 4.08
C TYR A 408 26.24 8.68 4.71
N HIS A 409 27.27 9.48 4.99
CA HIS A 409 27.10 10.80 5.64
C HIS A 409 26.56 11.88 4.67
N SER A 410 27.03 11.89 3.42
CA SER A 410 26.53 12.83 2.40
C SER A 410 25.10 12.52 1.99
N GLY A 411 24.69 11.25 2.04
CA GLY A 411 23.35 10.80 1.68
C GLY A 411 22.26 11.22 2.67
N GLU A 412 22.54 11.19 3.98
CA GLU A 412 21.61 11.72 4.99
C GLU A 412 21.41 13.23 4.87
N LYS A 413 22.48 13.98 4.59
CA LYS A 413 22.39 15.43 4.33
C LYS A 413 21.51 15.72 3.12
N LEU A 414 21.73 15.02 2.01
CA LEU A 414 20.93 15.16 0.79
C LEU A 414 19.47 14.77 1.02
N TRP A 415 19.21 13.72 1.81
CA TRP A 415 17.84 13.35 2.21
C TRP A 415 17.17 14.45 3.04
N SER A 416 17.87 15.05 4.00
CA SER A 416 17.36 16.18 4.78
C SER A 416 17.08 17.40 3.88
N GLN A 417 17.99 17.71 2.96
CA GLN A 417 17.82 18.79 1.99
C GLN A 417 16.62 18.56 1.06
N ALA A 418 16.41 17.32 0.61
CA ALA A 418 15.25 16.97 -0.18
C ALA A 418 13.94 17.19 0.60
N ASN A 419 13.88 16.75 1.87
CA ASN A 419 12.70 16.94 2.72
C ASN A 419 12.41 18.42 3.01
N GLU A 420 13.45 19.23 3.29
CA GLU A 420 13.29 20.67 3.50
C GLU A 420 12.76 21.35 2.24
N ASN A 421 13.38 21.08 1.08
CA ASN A 421 12.96 21.65 -0.19
C ASN A 421 11.54 21.20 -0.59
N TYR A 422 11.17 19.95 -0.34
CA TYR A 422 9.78 19.49 -0.52
C TYR A 422 8.80 20.30 0.35
N GLY A 423 9.09 20.50 1.64
CA GLY A 423 8.25 21.31 2.52
C GLY A 423 8.13 22.78 2.07
N ARG A 424 9.23 23.35 1.56
CA ARG A 424 9.24 24.71 1.01
C ARG A 424 8.44 24.80 -0.29
N ALA A 425 8.56 23.82 -1.18
CA ALA A 425 7.76 23.73 -2.40
C ALA A 425 6.27 23.70 -2.10
N ILE A 426 5.82 22.88 -1.14
CA ILE A 426 4.41 22.83 -0.69
C ILE A 426 3.95 24.16 -0.07
N THR A 427 4.84 24.85 0.65
CA THR A 427 4.51 26.16 1.24
C THR A 427 4.31 27.22 0.16
N CYS A 428 5.25 27.31 -0.79
CA CYS A 428 5.18 28.23 -1.92
C CYS A 428 4.07 27.89 -2.92
N ALA A 429 3.65 26.62 -3.00
CA ALA A 429 2.57 26.17 -3.88
C ALA A 429 1.26 26.93 -3.67
N ARG A 430 1.04 27.46 -2.45
CA ARG A 430 -0.16 28.26 -2.10
C ARG A 430 -0.28 29.56 -2.88
N ASP A 431 0.85 30.09 -3.36
CA ASP A 431 0.91 31.36 -4.08
C ASP A 431 0.81 31.18 -5.60
N VAL A 432 0.97 29.95 -6.09
CA VAL A 432 0.87 29.60 -7.51
C VAL A 432 -0.61 29.50 -7.89
N LYS A 433 -1.06 30.33 -8.83
CA LYS A 433 -2.47 30.38 -9.27
C LYS A 433 -2.70 29.79 -10.65
N ASP A 434 -1.66 29.77 -11.47
CA ASP A 434 -1.75 29.28 -12.84
C ASP A 434 -1.87 27.74 -12.86
N PRO A 435 -2.91 27.17 -13.49
CA PRO A 435 -3.10 25.72 -13.53
C PRO A 435 -1.97 24.96 -14.24
N THR A 436 -1.34 25.55 -15.27
CA THR A 436 -0.23 24.93 -16.01
C THR A 436 1.02 24.86 -15.12
N GLN A 437 1.32 25.94 -14.40
CA GLN A 437 2.42 25.95 -13.43
C GLN A 437 2.18 24.99 -12.26
N LEU A 438 0.95 24.94 -11.74
CA LEU A 438 0.55 23.98 -10.70
C LEU A 438 0.64 22.54 -11.19
N LEU A 439 0.28 22.26 -12.45
CA LEU A 439 0.41 20.94 -13.05
C LEU A 439 1.89 20.51 -13.06
N ALA A 440 2.78 21.37 -13.57
CA ALA A 440 4.22 21.09 -13.59
C ALA A 440 4.79 20.86 -12.19
N LEU A 441 4.39 21.69 -11.22
CA LEU A 441 4.73 21.51 -9.81
C LEU A 441 4.24 20.17 -9.26
N SER A 442 2.98 19.80 -9.55
CA SER A 442 2.37 18.54 -9.12
C SER A 442 3.15 17.32 -9.63
N LEU A 443 3.61 17.35 -10.89
CA LEU A 443 4.42 16.27 -11.48
C LEU A 443 5.82 16.17 -10.85
N ALA A 444 6.45 17.32 -10.56
CA ALA A 444 7.72 17.33 -9.86
C ALA A 444 7.59 16.78 -8.43
N LEU A 445 6.56 17.19 -7.69
CA LEU A 445 6.28 16.71 -6.32
C LEU A 445 5.87 15.23 -6.30
N LEU A 446 5.13 14.76 -7.31
CA LEU A 446 4.85 13.34 -7.51
C LEU A 446 6.14 12.52 -7.63
N SER A 447 7.10 13.02 -8.42
CA SER A 447 8.39 12.35 -8.60
C SER A 447 9.22 12.36 -7.31
N VAL A 448 9.22 13.47 -6.55
CA VAL A 448 9.86 13.57 -5.23
C VAL A 448 9.27 12.56 -4.25
N THR A 449 7.94 12.49 -4.15
CA THR A 449 7.24 11.60 -3.22
C THR A 449 7.40 10.13 -3.57
N ASN A 450 7.42 9.79 -4.87
CA ASN A 450 7.76 8.44 -5.35
C ASN A 450 9.18 8.04 -4.92
N MET A 451 10.16 8.91 -5.11
CA MET A 451 11.55 8.63 -4.71
C MET A 451 11.75 8.57 -3.19
N MET A 452 10.93 9.28 -2.42
CA MET A 452 10.97 9.25 -0.96
C MET A 452 10.23 8.06 -0.33
N GLY A 453 9.46 7.28 -1.11
CA GLY A 453 8.61 6.23 -0.55
C GLY A 453 7.34 6.75 0.12
N ARG A 454 6.88 7.95 -0.21
CA ARG A 454 5.70 8.59 0.40
C ARG A 454 4.44 8.34 -0.44
N TRP A 455 4.06 7.07 -0.54
CA TRP A 455 3.04 6.59 -1.48
C TRP A 455 1.69 7.31 -1.37
N SER A 456 1.19 7.56 -0.15
CA SER A 456 -0.07 8.29 0.05
C SER A 456 0.01 9.75 -0.45
N GLU A 457 1.17 10.40 -0.35
CA GLU A 457 1.37 11.75 -0.87
C GLU A 457 1.47 11.75 -2.40
N SER A 458 2.14 10.76 -3.00
CA SER A 458 2.17 10.55 -4.45
C SER A 458 0.76 10.48 -5.05
N GLN A 459 -0.16 9.76 -4.39
CA GLN A 459 -1.56 9.66 -4.84
C GLN A 459 -2.30 10.99 -4.85
N VAL A 460 -1.99 11.88 -3.91
CA VAL A 460 -2.57 13.22 -3.89
C VAL A 460 -2.09 14.01 -5.11
N HIS A 461 -0.79 13.97 -5.41
CA HIS A 461 -0.20 14.70 -6.54
C HIS A 461 -0.64 14.15 -7.89
N ILE A 462 -0.84 12.84 -8.02
CA ILE A 462 -1.29 12.24 -9.29
C ILE A 462 -2.76 12.56 -9.59
N MET A 463 -3.62 12.52 -8.56
CA MET A 463 -5.03 12.92 -8.68
C MET A 463 -5.17 14.43 -8.90
N ALA A 464 -4.32 15.24 -8.27
CA ALA A 464 -4.23 16.66 -8.53
C ALA A 464 -3.79 16.93 -9.98
N GLY A 465 -2.79 16.20 -10.49
CA GLY A 465 -2.30 16.31 -11.87
C GLY A 465 -3.42 16.14 -12.90
N HIS A 466 -4.26 15.11 -12.77
CA HIS A 466 -5.40 14.90 -13.67
C HIS A 466 -6.41 16.06 -13.62
N ARG A 467 -6.72 16.56 -12.43
CA ARG A 467 -7.63 17.71 -12.27
C ARG A 467 -7.04 19.00 -12.84
N LEU A 468 -5.75 19.25 -12.61
CA LEU A 468 -5.04 20.44 -13.07
C LEU A 468 -4.86 20.44 -14.58
N LEU A 469 -4.58 19.29 -15.20
CA LEU A 469 -4.54 19.16 -16.66
C LEU A 469 -5.91 19.50 -17.28
N SER A 470 -7.01 19.05 -16.67
CA SER A 470 -8.36 19.41 -17.11
C SER A 470 -8.66 20.91 -16.96
N GLN A 471 -8.06 21.60 -15.98
CA GLN A 471 -8.24 23.03 -15.74
C GLN A 471 -7.36 23.90 -16.64
N ALA A 472 -6.11 23.48 -16.86
CA ALA A 472 -5.14 24.14 -17.75
C ALA A 472 -5.57 24.06 -19.22
N GLY A 473 -6.35 23.03 -19.56
CA GLY A 473 -6.77 22.76 -20.92
C GLY A 473 -5.71 22.01 -21.72
N HIS A 474 -6.11 21.57 -22.91
CA HIS A 474 -5.27 20.78 -23.81
C HIS A 474 -4.68 21.68 -24.89
N GLY A 475 -3.35 21.83 -24.90
CA GLY A 475 -2.64 22.63 -25.88
C GLY A 475 -1.16 22.25 -25.94
N SER A 476 -0.39 22.92 -26.79
CA SER A 476 1.05 22.63 -26.92
C SER A 476 1.82 22.88 -25.62
N GLU A 477 1.36 23.82 -24.78
CA GLU A 477 1.97 24.16 -23.49
C GLU A 477 1.78 23.07 -22.42
N THR A 478 0.72 22.26 -22.52
CA THR A 478 0.40 21.19 -21.56
C THR A 478 0.70 19.79 -22.08
N SER A 479 1.07 19.64 -23.36
CA SER A 479 1.33 18.34 -24.01
C SER A 479 2.43 17.55 -23.30
N GLY A 480 3.58 18.16 -23.04
CA GLY A 480 4.69 17.50 -22.34
C GLY A 480 4.30 17.02 -20.94
N ALA A 481 3.62 17.88 -20.17
CA ALA A 481 3.11 17.53 -18.85
C ALA A 481 2.04 16.41 -18.89
N ALA A 482 1.15 16.40 -19.89
CA ALA A 482 0.13 15.37 -20.07
C ALA A 482 0.76 13.99 -20.39
N GLU A 483 1.81 13.98 -21.20
CA GLU A 483 2.59 12.77 -21.51
C GLU A 483 3.22 12.19 -20.26
N ILE A 484 3.92 13.03 -19.50
CA ILE A 484 4.54 12.62 -18.24
C ILE A 484 3.51 12.15 -17.23
N LEU A 485 2.38 12.85 -17.10
CA LEU A 485 1.30 12.41 -16.21
C LEU A 485 0.82 11.00 -16.57
N THR A 486 0.59 10.71 -17.85
CA THR A 486 0.15 9.38 -18.30
C THR A 486 1.17 8.29 -17.94
N ARG A 487 2.46 8.58 -18.09
CA ARG A 487 3.55 7.64 -17.76
C ARG A 487 3.66 7.39 -16.26
N LEU A 488 3.64 8.44 -15.45
CA LEU A 488 3.70 8.33 -13.99
C LEU A 488 2.43 7.67 -13.42
N ASP A 489 1.28 7.86 -14.07
CA ASP A 489 0.02 7.22 -13.71
C ASP A 489 0.05 5.71 -13.94
N LEU A 490 0.54 5.28 -15.11
CA LEU A 490 0.79 3.86 -15.37
C LEU A 490 1.78 3.26 -14.36
N MET A 491 2.84 3.99 -14.02
CA MET A 491 3.82 3.51 -13.02
C MET A 491 3.16 3.28 -11.65
N ALA A 492 2.31 4.22 -11.20
CA ALA A 492 1.58 4.09 -9.95
C ALA A 492 0.62 2.90 -9.95
N MET A 493 -0.07 2.64 -11.07
CA MET A 493 -0.94 1.46 -11.25
C MET A 493 -0.16 0.15 -11.19
N THR A 494 0.98 0.08 -11.89
CA THR A 494 1.77 -1.16 -11.94
C THR A 494 2.44 -1.51 -10.61
N PHE A 495 2.76 -0.51 -9.78
CA PHE A 495 3.38 -0.72 -8.46
C PHE A 495 2.35 -1.03 -7.35
N SER A 496 1.25 -0.27 -7.28
CA SER A 496 0.13 -0.33 -6.30
C SER A 496 0.44 -0.99 -4.94
N ASP A 497 1.07 -0.22 -4.05
CA ASP A 497 1.36 -0.63 -2.67
C ASP A 497 0.08 -0.74 -1.81
N SER A 498 -0.02 -1.78 -0.98
CA SER A 498 -1.21 -2.05 -0.17
C SER A 498 -1.44 -1.02 0.96
N SER A 499 -0.39 -0.31 1.39
CA SER A 499 -0.50 0.80 2.36
C SER A 499 -1.07 2.08 1.73
N ALA A 500 -1.01 2.20 0.40
CA ALA A 500 -1.62 3.27 -0.37
C ALA A 500 -2.12 2.72 -1.73
N PRO A 501 -3.27 2.04 -1.77
CA PRO A 501 -3.80 1.41 -2.98
C PRO A 501 -4.20 2.45 -4.02
N TYR A 502 -3.87 2.23 -5.29
CA TYR A 502 -4.17 3.20 -6.36
C TYR A 502 -5.67 3.55 -6.42
N PRO A 503 -6.05 4.84 -6.50
CA PRO A 503 -7.45 5.26 -6.39
C PRO A 503 -8.23 5.12 -7.71
N TYR A 504 -8.43 3.88 -8.19
CA TYR A 504 -9.08 3.58 -9.49
C TYR A 504 -10.44 4.27 -9.70
N LYS A 505 -11.23 4.46 -8.64
CA LYS A 505 -12.54 5.14 -8.71
C LYS A 505 -12.46 6.65 -8.94
N LEU A 506 -11.33 7.27 -8.59
CA LEU A 506 -11.11 8.71 -8.74
C LEU A 506 -10.31 9.04 -10.01
N ALA A 507 -9.53 8.08 -10.49
CA ALA A 507 -8.75 8.21 -11.71
C ALA A 507 -9.65 8.29 -12.95
N PRO A 508 -9.31 9.11 -13.95
CA PRO A 508 -10.06 9.15 -15.19
C PRO A 508 -9.91 7.82 -15.96
N ARG A 509 -11.00 7.36 -16.59
CA ARG A 509 -10.99 6.12 -17.40
C ARG A 509 -10.18 6.29 -18.69
N THR A 510 -10.31 7.44 -19.33
CA THR A 510 -9.55 7.84 -20.52
C THR A 510 -8.76 9.11 -20.23
N VAL A 511 -7.64 9.30 -20.91
CA VAL A 511 -6.81 10.50 -20.83
C VAL A 511 -6.77 11.21 -22.17
N TRP A 512 -6.47 12.50 -22.21
CA TRP A 512 -6.44 13.29 -23.46
C TRP A 512 -5.60 12.65 -24.58
N ILE A 513 -4.49 12.00 -24.21
CA ILE A 513 -3.59 11.32 -25.16
C ILE A 513 -4.30 10.18 -25.90
N ASP A 514 -5.28 9.54 -25.27
CA ASP A 514 -6.09 8.50 -25.90
C ASP A 514 -6.84 9.01 -27.13
N GLU A 515 -7.27 10.28 -27.13
CA GLU A 515 -8.02 10.88 -28.23
C GLU A 515 -7.08 11.53 -29.25
N TYR A 516 -6.07 12.26 -28.78
CA TYR A 516 -5.11 12.95 -29.63
C TYR A 516 -4.36 11.97 -30.55
N MET A 517 -3.82 10.89 -30.00
CA MET A 517 -3.01 9.93 -30.76
C MET A 517 -3.81 9.05 -31.72
N LYS A 518 -5.14 8.91 -31.52
CA LYS A 518 -6.00 8.24 -32.51
C LYS A 518 -6.00 8.98 -33.85
N THR A 519 -5.94 10.30 -33.82
CA THR A 519 -6.02 11.15 -35.02
C THR A 519 -4.65 11.58 -35.55
N ALA A 520 -3.64 11.73 -34.68
CA ALA A 520 -2.30 12.11 -35.08
C ALA A 520 -1.60 11.02 -35.91
N GLU A 521 -0.74 11.44 -36.85
CA GLU A 521 0.25 10.56 -37.47
C GLU A 521 1.43 10.33 -36.50
N ILE A 522 2.14 9.21 -36.65
CA ILE A 522 3.34 8.94 -35.86
C ILE A 522 4.52 9.62 -36.54
N GLU A 523 5.09 10.63 -35.89
CA GLU A 523 6.24 11.39 -36.40
C GLU A 523 7.54 11.06 -35.63
N SER A 524 7.43 10.50 -34.43
CA SER A 524 8.58 10.06 -33.63
C SER A 524 8.26 8.81 -32.80
N TYR A 525 9.30 8.07 -32.43
CA TYR A 525 9.19 7.01 -31.42
C TYR A 525 8.69 7.56 -30.07
N GLY A 526 9.01 8.81 -29.73
CA GLY A 526 8.47 9.49 -28.55
C GLY A 526 6.94 9.47 -28.50
N GLN A 527 6.32 9.94 -29.59
CA GLN A 527 4.86 9.96 -29.77
C GLN A 527 4.27 8.54 -29.79
N ALA A 528 4.90 7.61 -30.52
CA ALA A 528 4.46 6.23 -30.61
C ALA A 528 4.42 5.55 -29.23
N GLY A 529 5.49 5.72 -28.43
CA GLY A 529 5.58 5.20 -27.06
C GLY A 529 4.51 5.82 -26.15
N THR A 530 4.27 7.12 -26.26
CA THR A 530 3.21 7.82 -25.53
C THR A 530 1.82 7.20 -25.79
N ALA A 531 1.46 6.95 -27.05
CA ALA A 531 0.18 6.30 -27.40
C ALA A 531 0.07 4.88 -26.82
N LEU A 532 1.16 4.12 -26.92
CA LEU A 532 1.25 2.76 -26.42
C LEU A 532 1.08 2.68 -24.89
N LEU A 533 1.71 3.58 -24.14
CA LEU A 533 1.56 3.66 -22.68
C LEU A 533 0.16 4.15 -22.27
N GLY A 534 -0.48 5.00 -23.07
CA GLY A 534 -1.90 5.36 -22.90
C GLY A 534 -2.82 4.13 -23.01
N MET A 535 -2.64 3.31 -24.04
CA MET A 535 -3.38 2.05 -24.20
C MET A 535 -3.11 1.07 -23.05
N MET A 536 -1.85 0.95 -22.62
CA MET A 536 -1.48 0.12 -21.47
C MET A 536 -2.15 0.59 -20.17
N ARG A 537 -2.17 1.90 -19.92
CA ARG A 537 -2.85 2.51 -18.78
C ARG A 537 -4.35 2.21 -18.84
N ARG A 538 -4.97 2.35 -20.00
CA ARG A 538 -6.38 2.04 -20.20
C ARG A 538 -6.69 0.58 -19.89
N LEU A 539 -5.82 -0.35 -20.31
CA LEU A 539 -5.94 -1.76 -19.97
C LEU A 539 -5.88 -2.01 -18.45
N MET A 540 -4.96 -1.34 -17.74
CA MET A 540 -4.82 -1.44 -16.28
C MET A 540 -6.05 -0.93 -15.51
N MET A 541 -6.85 -0.03 -16.09
CA MET A 541 -8.11 0.43 -15.49
C MET A 541 -9.24 -0.62 -15.55
N LEU A 542 -9.17 -1.56 -16.49
CA LEU A 542 -10.22 -2.57 -16.70
C LEU A 542 -10.21 -3.67 -15.62
N SER A 543 -9.05 -4.00 -15.09
CA SER A 543 -8.91 -5.07 -14.10
C SER A 543 -9.39 -4.72 -12.69
N GLU A 544 -9.61 -3.43 -12.41
CA GLU A 544 -9.67 -2.90 -11.03
C GLU A 544 -10.94 -2.06 -10.75
N THR A 545 -11.78 -1.85 -11.77
CA THR A 545 -13.04 -1.09 -11.63
C THR A 545 -14.30 -1.96 -11.63
N THR A 546 -14.19 -3.25 -12.00
CA THR A 546 -15.31 -4.20 -11.96
C THR A 546 -15.57 -4.69 -10.54
N VAL A 547 -16.76 -4.41 -10.01
CA VAL A 547 -17.26 -5.05 -8.79
C VAL A 547 -17.90 -6.39 -9.18
N PRO A 548 -17.66 -7.50 -8.44
CA PRO A 548 -18.37 -8.76 -8.70
C PRO A 548 -19.89 -8.55 -8.71
N GLY A 549 -20.56 -8.96 -9.80
CA GLY A 549 -22.00 -8.77 -10.00
C GLY A 549 -22.42 -7.49 -10.75
N ASP A 550 -21.49 -6.63 -11.17
CA ASP A 550 -21.76 -5.48 -12.05
C ASP A 550 -21.68 -5.90 -13.53
N GLU A 551 -22.76 -6.50 -14.04
CA GLU A 551 -22.86 -6.93 -15.44
C GLU A 551 -22.71 -5.75 -16.43
N GLU A 552 -23.19 -4.57 -16.05
CA GLU A 552 -23.08 -3.35 -16.87
C GLU A 552 -21.63 -2.84 -16.93
N GLY A 553 -20.93 -2.85 -15.80
CA GLY A 553 -19.50 -2.57 -15.71
C GLY A 553 -18.65 -3.57 -16.50
N ALA A 554 -18.92 -4.88 -16.36
CA ALA A 554 -18.25 -5.93 -17.10
C ALA A 554 -18.47 -5.79 -18.62
N ALA A 555 -19.69 -5.46 -19.06
CA ALA A 555 -19.97 -5.19 -20.47
C ALA A 555 -19.21 -3.96 -20.99
N LYS A 556 -19.14 -2.87 -20.21
CA LYS A 556 -18.35 -1.68 -20.56
C LYS A 556 -16.87 -1.99 -20.66
N ASP A 557 -16.33 -2.83 -19.78
CA ASP A 557 -14.92 -3.18 -19.78
C ASP A 557 -14.57 -4.13 -20.93
N LEU A 558 -15.48 -5.03 -21.32
CA LEU A 558 -15.36 -5.82 -22.56
C LEU A 558 -15.36 -4.93 -23.81
N VAL A 559 -16.25 -3.93 -23.88
CA VAL A 559 -16.26 -2.95 -24.97
C VAL A 559 -14.96 -2.16 -25.02
N MET A 560 -14.48 -1.69 -23.87
CA MET A 560 -13.24 -0.93 -23.79
C MET A 560 -12.01 -1.78 -24.14
N LEU A 561 -12.01 -3.07 -23.79
CA LEU A 561 -10.99 -4.03 -24.20
C LEU A 561 -10.96 -4.17 -25.74
N HIS A 562 -12.13 -4.36 -26.37
CA HIS A 562 -12.24 -4.48 -27.82
C HIS A 562 -11.73 -3.21 -28.54
N LEU A 563 -12.16 -2.04 -28.07
CA LEU A 563 -11.69 -0.75 -28.58
C LEU A 563 -10.17 -0.57 -28.43
N THR A 564 -9.58 -1.09 -27.34
CA THR A 564 -8.13 -1.03 -27.12
C THR A 564 -7.39 -1.94 -28.11
N MET A 565 -7.96 -3.10 -28.44
CA MET A 565 -7.40 -3.98 -29.48
C MET A 565 -7.48 -3.35 -30.87
N GLU A 566 -8.59 -2.69 -31.20
CA GLU A 566 -8.76 -1.94 -32.46
C GLU A 566 -7.76 -0.77 -32.55
N ASP A 567 -7.62 0.01 -31.48
CA ASP A 567 -6.66 1.11 -31.40
C ASP A 567 -5.22 0.60 -31.58
N LEU A 568 -4.89 -0.56 -30.98
CA LEU A 568 -3.57 -1.17 -31.12
C LEU A 568 -3.29 -1.62 -32.56
N ALA A 569 -4.25 -2.24 -33.23
CA ALA A 569 -4.11 -2.64 -34.64
C ALA A 569 -3.93 -1.42 -35.56
N SER A 570 -4.67 -0.34 -35.30
CA SER A 570 -4.50 0.94 -36.00
C SER A 570 -3.11 1.53 -35.75
N TRP A 571 -2.64 1.49 -34.51
CA TRP A 571 -1.30 1.93 -34.12
C TRP A 571 -0.19 1.10 -34.79
N GLU A 572 -0.33 -0.23 -34.85
CA GLU A 572 0.59 -1.14 -35.55
C GLU A 572 0.69 -0.78 -37.04
N HIS A 573 -0.44 -0.48 -37.69
CA HIS A 573 -0.45 -0.02 -39.08
C HIS A 573 0.27 1.32 -39.28
N LYS A 574 0.04 2.29 -38.38
CA LYS A 574 0.76 3.58 -38.41
C LYS A 574 2.26 3.41 -38.20
N MET A 575 2.67 2.54 -37.28
CA MET A 575 4.08 2.21 -37.04
C MET A 575 4.75 1.58 -38.26
N ALA A 576 4.06 0.67 -38.95
CA ALA A 576 4.55 0.09 -40.20
C ALA A 576 4.83 1.16 -41.27
N GLN A 577 3.94 2.15 -41.39
CA GLN A 577 4.12 3.27 -42.33
C GLN A 577 5.25 4.21 -41.90
N PHE A 578 5.39 4.46 -40.59
CA PHE A 578 6.45 5.29 -40.03
C PHE A 578 7.83 4.66 -40.26
N GLU A 579 8.03 3.39 -39.92
CA GLU A 579 9.33 2.73 -40.05
C GLU A 579 9.73 2.45 -41.52
N LYS A 580 8.77 2.35 -42.46
CA LYS A 580 9.09 2.34 -43.90
C LYS A 580 9.88 3.57 -44.35
N LYS A 581 9.75 4.70 -43.63
CA LYS A 581 10.44 5.96 -43.92
C LYS A 581 11.72 6.16 -43.09
N HIS A 582 12.02 5.27 -42.13
CA HIS A 582 13.14 5.40 -41.18
C HIS A 582 14.09 4.19 -41.28
N PRO A 583 15.21 4.30 -42.01
CA PRO A 583 16.15 3.20 -42.16
C PRO A 583 16.87 2.89 -40.83
N ASN A 584 17.08 1.60 -40.54
CA ASN A 584 17.73 1.05 -39.34
C ASN A 584 17.05 1.38 -37.99
N PRO A 585 15.77 1.02 -37.80
CA PRO A 585 15.04 1.28 -36.55
C PRO A 585 15.72 0.65 -35.31
N HIS A 586 16.43 -0.47 -35.48
CA HIS A 586 17.05 -1.22 -34.38
C HIS A 586 18.25 -0.54 -33.71
N ASP A 587 18.86 0.44 -34.36
CA ASP A 587 19.97 1.21 -33.79
C ASP A 587 19.45 2.30 -32.84
N GLU A 588 18.14 2.59 -32.87
CA GLU A 588 17.50 3.58 -32.02
C GLU A 588 16.90 2.95 -30.75
N THR A 589 17.41 3.39 -29.60
CA THR A 589 16.90 3.00 -28.27
C THR A 589 15.38 3.14 -28.14
N GLY A 590 14.80 4.21 -28.72
CA GLY A 590 13.35 4.43 -28.71
C GLY A 590 12.57 3.31 -29.40
N ALA A 591 13.06 2.82 -30.54
CA ALA A 591 12.40 1.76 -31.29
C ALA A 591 12.41 0.41 -30.55
N VAL A 592 13.52 0.08 -29.90
CA VAL A 592 13.68 -1.15 -29.10
C VAL A 592 12.76 -1.11 -27.87
N SER A 593 12.67 0.05 -27.23
CA SER A 593 11.81 0.26 -26.08
C SER A 593 10.30 0.18 -26.42
N ILE A 594 9.89 0.72 -27.56
CA ILE A 594 8.51 0.59 -28.05
C ILE A 594 8.18 -0.88 -28.32
N ARG A 595 9.08 -1.63 -28.97
CA ARG A 595 8.90 -3.07 -29.17
C ARG A 595 8.77 -3.82 -27.84
N LEU A 596 9.48 -3.40 -26.78
CA LEU A 596 9.40 -4.00 -25.45
C LEU A 596 8.00 -3.83 -24.84
N TYR A 597 7.50 -2.59 -24.78
CA TYR A 597 6.18 -2.30 -24.23
C TYR A 597 5.05 -2.81 -25.13
N HIS A 598 5.25 -2.88 -26.44
CA HIS A 598 4.29 -3.41 -27.40
C HIS A 598 4.14 -4.92 -27.21
N THR A 599 5.26 -5.63 -27.11
CA THR A 599 5.26 -7.07 -26.81
C THR A 599 4.56 -7.35 -25.48
N MET A 600 4.80 -6.51 -24.46
CA MET A 600 4.11 -6.62 -23.18
C MET A 600 2.59 -6.39 -23.32
N LEU A 601 2.18 -5.30 -23.98
CA LEU A 601 0.75 -4.98 -24.17
C LEU A 601 0.02 -6.09 -24.95
N ARG A 602 0.62 -6.59 -26.05
CA ARG A 602 0.08 -7.71 -26.83
C ARG A 602 -0.11 -8.96 -25.97
N MET A 603 0.91 -9.33 -25.19
CA MET A 603 0.83 -10.45 -24.27
C MET A 603 -0.34 -10.30 -23.27
N PHE A 604 -0.55 -9.11 -22.72
CA PHE A 604 -1.66 -8.88 -21.79
C PHE A 604 -3.04 -8.93 -22.46
N LEU A 605 -3.18 -8.32 -23.63
CA LEU A 605 -4.44 -8.32 -24.38
C LEU A 605 -4.83 -9.74 -24.83
N SER A 606 -3.87 -10.49 -25.39
CA SER A 606 -4.10 -11.88 -25.80
C SER A 606 -4.31 -12.83 -24.62
N GLY A 607 -3.63 -12.57 -23.49
CA GLY A 607 -3.73 -13.39 -22.27
C GLY A 607 -5.07 -13.25 -21.53
N GLY A 608 -5.77 -12.14 -21.73
CA GLY A 608 -7.06 -11.84 -21.11
C GLY A 608 -6.99 -11.55 -19.60
N ALA A 609 -7.99 -10.82 -19.11
CA ALA A 609 -8.08 -10.44 -17.69
C ALA A 609 -8.42 -11.62 -16.76
N PHE A 610 -9.13 -12.63 -17.26
CA PHE A 610 -9.66 -13.75 -16.47
C PHE A 610 -9.22 -15.11 -17.02
N GLY A 611 -9.18 -16.12 -16.15
CA GLY A 611 -8.87 -17.51 -16.49
C GLY A 611 -7.83 -18.13 -15.55
N PRO A 612 -7.48 -19.40 -15.76
CA PRO A 612 -6.44 -20.06 -14.95
C PRO A 612 -5.09 -19.41 -15.22
N GLU A 613 -4.20 -19.39 -14.23
CA GLU A 613 -2.82 -18.92 -14.41
C GLU A 613 -2.06 -19.80 -15.40
N THR A 614 -2.60 -20.99 -15.71
CA THR A 614 -2.07 -21.86 -16.75
C THR A 614 -2.07 -21.25 -18.16
N ARG A 615 -2.91 -20.25 -18.41
CA ARG A 615 -3.04 -19.59 -19.72
C ARG A 615 -1.77 -18.89 -20.18
N TRP A 616 -0.91 -18.51 -19.26
CA TRP A 616 0.32 -17.76 -19.52
C TRP A 616 1.44 -18.62 -20.15
N ASP A 617 1.34 -19.96 -20.12
CA ASP A 617 2.40 -20.84 -20.65
C ASP A 617 2.56 -20.79 -22.17
N ARG A 618 1.56 -20.30 -22.91
CA ARG A 618 1.62 -20.19 -24.37
C ARG A 618 2.56 -19.07 -24.83
N TYR A 619 2.84 -18.09 -23.97
CA TYR A 619 3.56 -16.85 -24.34
C TYR A 619 5.08 -16.94 -24.17
N LEU A 620 5.69 -18.13 -24.33
CA LEU A 620 7.14 -18.29 -24.20
C LEU A 620 7.93 -17.35 -25.13
N GLY A 621 7.50 -17.19 -26.39
CA GLY A 621 8.17 -16.31 -27.34
C GLY A 621 8.09 -14.83 -26.95
N HIS A 622 6.98 -14.42 -26.32
CA HIS A 622 6.84 -13.07 -25.78
C HIS A 622 7.79 -12.84 -24.61
N TYR A 623 7.91 -13.80 -23.68
CA TYR A 623 8.85 -13.71 -22.56
C TYR A 623 10.31 -13.61 -23.03
N GLU A 624 10.70 -14.43 -24.01
CA GLU A 624 12.03 -14.36 -24.63
C GLU A 624 12.29 -13.00 -25.28
N ARG A 625 11.31 -12.49 -26.04
CA ARG A 625 11.39 -11.18 -26.69
C ARG A 625 11.53 -10.06 -25.67
N ILE A 626 10.70 -10.05 -24.62
CA ILE A 626 10.75 -9.04 -23.54
C ILE A 626 12.14 -9.03 -22.89
N LEU A 627 12.66 -10.20 -22.49
CA LEU A 627 13.98 -10.27 -21.85
C LEU A 627 15.12 -9.86 -22.78
N THR A 628 15.06 -10.26 -24.05
CA THR A 628 16.08 -9.92 -25.05
C THR A 628 16.09 -8.42 -25.35
N LEU A 629 14.92 -7.81 -25.51
CA LEU A 629 14.80 -6.37 -25.70
C LEU A 629 15.29 -5.62 -24.45
N ALA A 630 14.88 -6.02 -23.24
CA ALA A 630 15.35 -5.42 -21.99
C ALA A 630 16.88 -5.50 -21.83
N GLU A 631 17.48 -6.65 -22.14
CA GLU A 631 18.94 -6.83 -22.10
C GLU A 631 19.66 -6.03 -23.20
N THR A 632 19.06 -5.88 -24.38
CA THR A 632 19.60 -5.05 -25.47
C THR A 632 19.62 -3.59 -25.06
N LEU A 633 18.52 -3.09 -24.48
CA LEU A 633 18.41 -1.74 -23.95
C LEU A 633 19.45 -1.46 -22.86
N TRP A 634 19.65 -2.42 -21.95
CA TRP A 634 20.70 -2.34 -20.95
C TRP A 634 22.11 -2.34 -21.57
N SER A 635 22.36 -3.21 -22.56
CA SER A 635 23.68 -3.36 -23.19
C SER A 635 24.07 -2.19 -24.08
N ASN A 636 23.10 -1.54 -24.73
CA ASN A 636 23.31 -0.36 -25.56
C ASN A 636 23.61 0.92 -24.74
N THR A 637 23.64 0.82 -23.41
CA THR A 637 23.97 1.95 -22.54
C THR A 637 25.49 2.18 -22.53
N PRO A 638 26.01 3.32 -23.02
CA PRO A 638 27.45 3.53 -23.22
C PRO A 638 28.25 3.49 -21.90
N PRO A 639 29.44 2.82 -21.85
CA PRO A 639 30.23 2.65 -20.62
C PRO A 639 30.85 3.95 -20.06
N SER A 640 30.94 5.00 -20.86
CA SER A 640 31.64 6.25 -20.53
C SER A 640 30.80 7.27 -19.77
N GLN A 641 29.49 7.03 -19.64
CA GLN A 641 28.61 7.79 -18.77
C GLN A 641 28.42 6.98 -17.49
N VAL A 642 28.43 7.64 -16.32
CA VAL A 642 27.95 6.98 -15.11
C VAL A 642 26.55 6.50 -15.45
N GLN A 643 26.33 5.18 -15.50
CA GLN A 643 25.00 4.61 -15.73
C GLN A 643 24.15 5.13 -14.58
N SER A 644 23.41 6.22 -14.80
CA SER A 644 22.55 6.78 -13.76
C SER A 644 21.59 5.66 -13.39
N PRO A 645 21.70 5.10 -12.19
CA PRO A 645 20.92 3.94 -11.82
C PRO A 645 19.52 4.38 -11.45
N LEU A 646 19.18 5.66 -11.62
CA LEU A 646 17.86 6.23 -11.42
C LEU A 646 17.29 6.76 -12.74
N SER A 647 16.03 6.45 -12.99
CA SER A 647 15.14 7.13 -13.93
C SER A 647 13.85 7.54 -13.23
N LEU A 648 13.28 8.68 -13.61
CA LEU A 648 11.96 9.11 -13.14
C LEU A 648 10.82 8.43 -13.90
N GLU A 649 11.11 7.86 -15.06
CA GLU A 649 10.17 7.18 -15.94
C GLU A 649 10.38 5.67 -15.92
N SER A 650 9.33 4.94 -16.31
CA SER A 650 9.39 3.49 -16.49
C SER A 650 10.44 3.14 -17.55
N GLY A 651 11.12 2.02 -17.38
CA GLY A 651 12.10 1.50 -18.34
C GLY A 651 11.83 0.03 -18.55
N PHE A 652 12.75 -0.83 -18.13
CA PHE A 652 12.65 -2.27 -18.36
C PHE A 652 12.40 -3.09 -17.08
N ILE A 653 12.32 -2.45 -15.90
CA ILE A 653 12.04 -3.17 -14.64
C ILE A 653 10.66 -3.82 -14.67
N VAL A 654 9.61 -3.07 -15.01
CA VAL A 654 8.23 -3.57 -15.04
C VAL A 654 8.08 -4.75 -16.02
N PRO A 655 8.48 -4.65 -17.31
CA PRO A 655 8.39 -5.78 -18.22
C PRO A 655 9.16 -7.02 -17.75
N ALA A 656 10.39 -6.86 -17.24
CA ALA A 656 11.18 -7.98 -16.73
C ALA A 656 10.57 -8.61 -15.47
N PHE A 657 10.03 -7.81 -14.55
CA PHE A 657 9.32 -8.29 -13.37
C PHE A 657 8.06 -9.06 -13.75
N MET A 658 7.31 -8.60 -14.75
CA MET A 658 6.13 -9.33 -15.26
C MET A 658 6.52 -10.71 -15.81
N VAL A 659 7.69 -10.86 -16.45
CA VAL A 659 8.22 -12.18 -16.83
C VAL A 659 8.52 -13.02 -15.60
N ALA A 660 9.22 -12.46 -14.60
CA ALA A 660 9.55 -13.18 -13.36
C ALA A 660 8.29 -13.67 -12.63
N GLN A 661 7.22 -12.86 -12.61
CA GLN A 661 5.96 -13.14 -11.93
C GLN A 661 5.09 -14.16 -12.69
N ARG A 662 4.92 -14.03 -14.01
CA ARG A 662 3.95 -14.80 -14.79
C ARG A 662 4.52 -16.03 -15.50
N CYS A 663 5.77 -15.99 -15.95
CA CYS A 663 6.36 -17.08 -16.74
C CYS A 663 6.71 -18.26 -15.84
N ARG A 664 6.12 -19.45 -16.03
CA ARG A 664 6.48 -20.66 -15.25
C ARG A 664 7.73 -21.38 -15.73
N HIS A 665 8.27 -21.01 -16.90
CA HIS A 665 9.43 -21.70 -17.43
C HIS A 665 10.66 -21.35 -16.59
N PRO A 666 11.26 -22.31 -15.85
CA PRO A 666 12.22 -22.01 -14.80
C PRO A 666 13.48 -21.31 -15.32
N TRP A 667 13.82 -21.49 -16.60
CA TRP A 667 14.97 -20.86 -17.22
C TRP A 667 14.73 -19.37 -17.53
N LEU A 668 13.58 -19.05 -18.13
CA LEU A 668 13.22 -17.67 -18.47
C LEU A 668 12.94 -16.86 -17.19
N ARG A 669 12.27 -17.49 -16.21
CA ARG A 669 12.03 -16.90 -14.89
C ARG A 669 13.35 -16.57 -14.16
N ARG A 670 14.30 -17.52 -14.10
CA ARG A 670 15.64 -17.28 -13.51
C ARG A 670 16.42 -16.21 -14.25
N ARG A 671 16.34 -16.17 -15.58
CA ARG A 671 16.98 -15.13 -16.40
C ARG A 671 16.42 -13.74 -16.06
N ALA A 672 15.10 -13.60 -15.97
CA ALA A 672 14.46 -12.35 -15.56
C ALA A 672 14.93 -11.88 -14.17
N ILE A 673 14.91 -12.78 -13.18
CA ILE A 673 15.36 -12.47 -11.80
C ILE A 673 16.85 -12.11 -11.78
N SER A 674 17.70 -12.85 -12.50
CA SER A 674 19.14 -12.58 -12.58
C SER A 674 19.44 -11.25 -13.25
N PHE A 675 18.70 -10.91 -14.31
CA PHE A 675 18.79 -9.61 -14.97
C PHE A 675 18.42 -8.47 -14.01
N LEU A 676 17.29 -8.58 -13.30
CA LEU A 676 16.85 -7.59 -12.32
C LEU A 676 17.87 -7.39 -11.18
N TYR A 677 18.46 -8.46 -10.65
CA TYR A 677 19.53 -8.34 -9.66
C TYR A 677 20.79 -7.67 -10.20
N LYS A 678 21.10 -7.84 -11.50
CA LYS A 678 22.31 -7.31 -12.15
C LYS A 678 22.25 -5.81 -12.39
N ILE A 679 21.10 -5.28 -12.82
CA ILE A 679 20.99 -3.87 -13.26
C ILE A 679 21.06 -2.86 -12.11
N LYS A 680 20.69 -3.26 -10.87
CA LYS A 680 20.75 -2.44 -9.64
C LYS A 680 20.11 -1.03 -9.78
N ARG A 681 19.14 -0.91 -10.67
CA ARG A 681 18.46 0.31 -11.12
C ARG A 681 17.18 0.58 -10.30
N GLN A 682 16.81 1.86 -10.20
CA GLN A 682 15.53 2.39 -9.75
C GLN A 682 14.83 3.13 -10.91
N GLU A 683 13.56 2.81 -11.15
CA GLU A 683 12.68 3.46 -12.13
C GLU A 683 11.44 4.00 -11.41
N GLY A 684 11.51 5.27 -11.00
CA GLY A 684 10.54 5.92 -10.11
C GLY A 684 10.32 5.14 -8.82
N MET A 685 9.17 4.47 -8.69
CA MET A 685 8.81 3.66 -7.51
C MET A 685 9.51 2.28 -7.51
N TRP A 686 9.89 1.78 -8.69
CA TRP A 686 10.38 0.43 -8.88
C TRP A 686 11.87 0.32 -8.57
N HIS A 687 12.24 -0.59 -7.67
CA HIS A 687 13.62 -0.98 -7.41
C HIS A 687 13.87 -2.36 -8.03
N SER A 688 14.89 -2.48 -8.87
CA SER A 688 15.16 -3.73 -9.60
C SER A 688 15.54 -4.89 -8.69
N ASP A 689 16.31 -4.64 -7.64
CA ASP A 689 16.67 -5.61 -6.62
C ASP A 689 15.47 -6.01 -5.75
N GLY A 690 14.60 -5.06 -5.38
CA GLY A 690 13.32 -5.35 -4.75
C GLY A 690 12.42 -6.23 -5.62
N ALA A 691 12.26 -5.87 -6.90
CA ALA A 691 11.50 -6.65 -7.88
C ALA A 691 12.07 -8.06 -8.08
N ALA A 692 13.41 -8.19 -8.15
CA ALA A 692 14.09 -9.47 -8.23
C ALA A 692 13.82 -10.34 -7.00
N ALA A 693 13.88 -9.76 -5.79
CA ALA A 693 13.66 -10.47 -4.55
C ALA A 693 12.22 -10.95 -4.39
N VAL A 694 11.24 -10.13 -4.81
CA VAL A 694 9.83 -10.54 -4.88
C VAL A 694 9.64 -11.66 -5.92
N GLY A 695 10.21 -11.51 -7.12
CA GLY A 695 10.15 -12.53 -8.18
C GLY A 695 10.78 -13.87 -7.77
N GLN A 696 11.92 -13.82 -7.07
CA GLN A 696 12.56 -14.99 -6.48
C GLN A 696 11.65 -15.65 -5.45
N ARG A 697 11.05 -14.86 -4.54
CA ARG A 697 10.16 -15.43 -3.52
C ARG A 697 8.96 -16.10 -4.14
N ILE A 698 8.33 -15.47 -5.13
CA ILE A 698 7.24 -16.09 -5.90
C ILE A 698 7.70 -17.42 -6.51
N MET A 699 8.85 -17.44 -7.19
CA MET A 699 9.41 -18.66 -7.79
C MET A 699 9.57 -19.81 -6.76
N GLU A 700 10.10 -19.50 -5.58
CA GLU A 700 10.30 -20.47 -4.49
C GLU A 700 8.99 -20.99 -3.91
N MET A 701 7.99 -20.12 -3.74
CA MET A 701 6.67 -20.48 -3.22
C MET A 701 5.90 -21.39 -4.17
N GLU A 702 6.18 -21.29 -5.47
CA GLU A 702 5.65 -22.17 -6.51
C GLU A 702 6.39 -23.52 -6.61
N GLY A 703 7.35 -23.77 -5.72
CA GLY A 703 8.12 -25.02 -5.64
C GLY A 703 9.30 -25.09 -6.60
N GLN A 704 9.62 -24.01 -7.31
CA GLN A 704 10.81 -23.95 -8.16
C GLN A 704 12.02 -23.45 -7.38
N LYS A 705 13.22 -23.85 -7.80
CA LYS A 705 14.47 -23.42 -7.14
C LYS A 705 15.13 -22.30 -7.92
N TYR A 706 15.38 -21.19 -7.24
CA TYR A 706 16.28 -20.18 -7.76
C TYR A 706 17.74 -20.60 -7.52
N PHE A 707 18.56 -20.39 -8.54
CA PHE A 707 20.00 -20.37 -8.43
C PHE A 707 20.52 -19.36 -9.45
N PRO A 708 21.57 -18.59 -9.11
CA PRO A 708 22.13 -17.61 -10.03
C PRO A 708 22.52 -18.32 -11.33
N SER A 709 21.89 -17.89 -12.42
CA SER A 709 22.37 -18.29 -13.75
C SER A 709 23.47 -17.32 -14.11
N ASP A 710 24.66 -17.82 -14.49
CA ASP A 710 25.47 -17.07 -15.44
C ASP A 710 24.53 -16.81 -16.62
N LEU A 711 24.26 -15.54 -16.94
CA LEU A 711 23.35 -15.16 -18.03
C LEU A 711 23.64 -16.08 -19.22
N ALA A 712 22.76 -17.04 -19.48
CA ALA A 712 22.97 -18.04 -20.52
C ALA A 712 23.26 -17.28 -21.80
N SER A 713 24.30 -17.72 -22.52
CA SER A 713 24.90 -17.14 -23.73
C SER A 713 24.08 -16.04 -24.42
N PRO A 714 24.71 -14.93 -24.86
CA PRO A 714 24.04 -13.86 -25.61
C PRO A 714 23.12 -14.52 -26.64
N LEU A 715 21.80 -14.29 -26.50
CA LEU A 715 20.89 -14.81 -27.51
C LEU A 715 21.32 -14.17 -28.83
N GLU A 716 21.50 -15.01 -29.84
CA GLU A 716 21.54 -14.55 -31.22
C GLU A 716 20.39 -13.56 -31.43
N ALA A 717 20.71 -12.42 -32.07
CA ALA A 717 19.75 -11.38 -32.37
C ALA A 717 18.44 -12.01 -32.84
N MET A 718 17.39 -11.79 -32.08
CA MET A 718 16.10 -12.36 -32.39
C MET A 718 15.56 -11.65 -33.62
N GLU A 719 15.08 -12.41 -34.62
CA GLU A 719 14.53 -11.84 -35.85
C GLU A 719 13.41 -10.85 -35.49
N ASP A 720 13.43 -9.66 -36.12
CA ASP A 720 12.37 -8.70 -35.89
C ASP A 720 11.06 -9.21 -36.49
N VAL A 721 9.96 -8.97 -35.78
CA VAL A 721 8.63 -9.31 -36.27
C VAL A 721 8.07 -8.05 -36.93
N PRO A 722 7.88 -8.02 -38.27
CA PRO A 722 7.34 -6.85 -38.95
C PRO A 722 6.00 -6.42 -38.35
N TRP A 723 5.76 -5.12 -38.26
CA TRP A 723 4.52 -4.57 -37.70
C TRP A 723 3.26 -5.17 -38.33
N GLU A 724 3.28 -5.42 -39.64
CA GLU A 724 2.16 -6.01 -40.38
C GLU A 724 1.84 -7.47 -39.96
N MET A 725 2.83 -8.22 -39.46
CA MET A 725 2.65 -9.62 -39.07
C MET A 725 1.92 -9.78 -37.71
N TRP A 726 1.87 -8.73 -36.90
CA TRP A 726 1.16 -8.75 -35.61
C TRP A 726 -0.36 -8.76 -35.75
N ALA A 727 -0.89 -8.36 -36.92
CA ALA A 727 -2.32 -8.50 -37.23
C ALA A 727 -2.72 -9.96 -37.49
N GLU A 728 -1.78 -10.79 -37.96
CA GLU A 728 -2.04 -12.18 -38.38
C GLU A 728 -1.63 -13.22 -37.33
N THR A 729 -0.82 -12.83 -36.34
CA THR A 729 -0.21 -13.76 -35.38
C THR A 729 -0.53 -13.37 -33.93
N GLU A 730 -1.16 -14.27 -33.18
CA GLU A 730 -1.38 -14.10 -31.73
C GLU A 730 -0.17 -14.53 -30.89
N ASP A 731 0.62 -15.49 -31.38
CA ASP A 731 1.76 -16.08 -30.67
C ASP A 731 3.07 -15.96 -31.45
N ILE A 732 4.14 -15.54 -30.77
CA ILE A 732 5.49 -15.47 -31.35
C ILE A 732 6.17 -16.84 -31.16
N PRO A 733 6.83 -17.40 -32.18
CA PRO A 733 7.57 -18.65 -32.04
C PRO A 733 8.66 -18.51 -30.96
N ALA A 734 8.69 -19.46 -30.03
CA ALA A 734 9.67 -19.52 -28.95
C ALA A 734 10.85 -20.43 -29.35
N LYS A 735 12.07 -20.02 -29.03
CA LYS A 735 13.25 -20.92 -29.07
C LYS A 735 13.23 -21.87 -27.87
N THR A 736 12.77 -21.38 -26.73
CA THR A 736 12.56 -22.17 -25.52
C THR A 736 11.35 -23.09 -25.65
N SER A 737 11.51 -24.35 -25.23
CA SER A 737 10.42 -25.35 -25.24
C SER A 737 10.17 -25.94 -23.85
N TRP A 738 8.97 -26.48 -23.64
CA TRP A 738 8.60 -27.22 -22.43
C TRP A 738 9.16 -28.65 -22.38
N ALA A 739 9.95 -29.07 -23.37
CA ALA A 739 10.44 -30.45 -23.45
C ALA A 739 11.34 -30.79 -22.26
N GLY A 740 10.96 -31.82 -21.49
CA GLY A 740 11.70 -32.24 -20.29
C GLY A 740 11.57 -31.31 -19.08
N ILE A 741 10.64 -30.35 -19.10
CA ILE A 741 10.42 -29.40 -18.01
C ILE A 741 9.10 -29.73 -17.29
N GLU A 742 9.20 -29.98 -15.98
CA GLU A 742 8.03 -30.15 -15.13
C GLU A 742 7.29 -28.80 -14.98
N ARG A 743 5.98 -28.82 -15.20
CA ARG A 743 5.15 -27.61 -15.10
C ARG A 743 4.68 -27.42 -13.67
N VAL A 744 4.76 -26.16 -13.20
CA VAL A 744 4.13 -25.76 -11.93
C VAL A 744 2.62 -25.99 -12.05
N PRO A 745 2.01 -26.82 -11.18
CA PRO A 745 0.56 -27.05 -11.18
C PRO A 745 -0.23 -25.77 -10.89
N GLU A 746 -1.45 -25.68 -11.41
CA GLU A 746 -2.32 -24.49 -11.22
C GLU A 746 -2.49 -24.12 -9.74
N ARG A 747 -2.83 -25.09 -8.87
CA ARG A 747 -2.96 -24.86 -7.41
C ARG A 747 -1.71 -24.32 -6.70
N MET A 748 -0.54 -24.49 -7.32
CA MET A 748 0.73 -24.01 -6.78
C MET A 748 1.06 -22.62 -7.32
N ARG A 749 0.29 -22.07 -8.26
CA ARG A 749 0.54 -20.76 -8.85
C ARG A 749 0.06 -19.66 -7.94
N MET A 750 0.85 -18.58 -7.89
CA MET A 750 0.39 -17.32 -7.35
C MET A 750 -0.52 -16.64 -8.38
N ARG A 751 -1.70 -16.19 -7.91
CA ARG A 751 -2.72 -15.48 -8.70
C ARG A 751 -2.61 -13.97 -8.52
N GLU A 752 -2.42 -13.51 -7.29
CA GLU A 752 -2.32 -12.09 -6.97
C GLU A 752 -1.22 -11.83 -5.93
N THR A 753 -0.54 -10.69 -6.08
CA THR A 753 0.58 -10.27 -5.22
C THR A 753 0.24 -8.94 -4.59
N LEU A 754 0.08 -8.92 -3.26
CA LEU A 754 -0.06 -7.69 -2.49
C LEU A 754 1.28 -7.36 -1.84
N VAL A 755 1.75 -6.14 -2.03
CA VAL A 755 3.05 -5.67 -1.54
C VAL A 755 2.89 -4.48 -0.59
N MET A 756 3.69 -4.44 0.46
CA MET A 756 3.94 -3.23 1.26
C MET A 756 5.45 -3.00 1.36
N VAL A 757 5.92 -1.89 0.83
CA VAL A 757 7.33 -1.57 0.67
C VAL A 757 7.77 -0.53 1.70
N ASP A 758 8.74 -0.91 2.53
CA ASP A 758 9.53 -0.01 3.37
C ASP A 758 10.86 0.28 2.66
N THR A 759 10.97 1.48 2.10
CA THR A 759 12.17 1.92 1.35
C THR A 759 13.34 2.26 2.27
N VAL A 760 13.10 2.52 3.56
CA VAL A 760 14.15 2.86 4.52
C VAL A 760 14.83 1.59 5.01
N GLU A 761 14.02 0.59 5.37
CA GLU A 761 14.51 -0.71 5.84
C GLU A 761 14.82 -1.69 4.68
N LYS A 762 14.62 -1.25 3.43
CA LYS A 762 14.67 -2.08 2.21
C LYS A 762 13.94 -3.42 2.39
N ARG A 763 12.71 -3.33 2.91
CA ARG A 763 11.88 -4.48 3.27
C ARG A 763 10.59 -4.46 2.47
N VAL A 764 10.17 -5.62 1.97
CA VAL A 764 8.87 -5.83 1.33
C VAL A 764 8.10 -6.87 2.12
N GLU A 765 6.95 -6.48 2.65
CA GLU A 765 5.97 -7.39 3.21
C GLU A 765 5.06 -7.85 2.05
N LEU A 766 4.96 -9.17 1.88
CA LEU A 766 4.25 -9.80 0.78
C LEU A 766 3.07 -10.59 1.30
N SER A 767 1.93 -10.45 0.64
CA SER A 767 0.80 -11.35 0.78
C SER A 767 0.49 -11.94 -0.59
N LEU A 768 0.85 -13.21 -0.75
CA LEU A 768 0.69 -13.96 -1.99
C LEU A 768 -0.62 -14.73 -1.94
N ILE A 769 -1.54 -14.42 -2.84
CA ILE A 769 -2.80 -15.12 -2.98
C ILE A 769 -2.59 -16.22 -4.02
N MET A 770 -2.63 -17.48 -3.59
CA MET A 770 -2.44 -18.63 -4.46
C MET A 770 -3.70 -18.88 -5.32
N SER A 771 -3.56 -19.57 -6.43
CA SER A 771 -4.68 -20.06 -7.23
C SER A 771 -5.35 -21.24 -6.52
N SER A 772 -6.68 -21.31 -6.56
CA SER A 772 -7.45 -22.41 -5.98
C SER A 772 -7.26 -23.73 -6.72
N GLY A 773 -6.81 -23.69 -7.98
CA GLY A 773 -6.70 -24.87 -8.84
C GLY A 773 -7.95 -25.13 -9.70
N ASP A 774 -9.05 -24.41 -9.46
CA ASP A 774 -10.31 -24.51 -10.21
C ASP A 774 -10.49 -23.32 -11.17
N ASP A 775 -11.15 -23.55 -12.32
CA ASP A 775 -11.29 -22.55 -13.41
C ASP A 775 -12.15 -21.32 -13.04
N VAL A 776 -12.76 -21.28 -11.85
CA VAL A 776 -13.80 -20.30 -11.49
C VAL A 776 -13.46 -19.59 -10.18
N GLY A 777 -13.04 -18.33 -10.27
CA GLY A 777 -13.34 -17.25 -9.32
C GLY A 777 -12.78 -17.31 -7.89
N ILE A 778 -12.46 -18.48 -7.34
CA ILE A 778 -12.11 -18.65 -5.92
C ILE A 778 -10.62 -18.38 -5.72
N PHE A 779 -10.27 -17.57 -4.72
CA PHE A 779 -8.88 -17.37 -4.30
C PHE A 779 -8.41 -18.55 -3.46
N GLY A 780 -7.18 -19.01 -3.69
CA GLY A 780 -6.56 -20.07 -2.90
C GLY A 780 -5.99 -19.56 -1.58
N GLU A 781 -5.09 -20.35 -1.01
CA GLU A 781 -4.39 -20.02 0.24
C GLU A 781 -3.68 -18.66 0.15
N VAL A 782 -3.75 -17.85 1.20
CA VAL A 782 -2.97 -16.62 1.32
C VAL A 782 -1.71 -16.90 2.13
N LYS A 783 -0.54 -16.57 1.57
CA LYS A 783 0.76 -16.77 2.22
C LYS A 783 1.43 -15.43 2.49
N SER A 784 1.76 -15.17 3.74
CA SER A 784 2.45 -13.96 4.16
C SER A 784 3.95 -14.18 4.27
N GLU A 785 4.73 -13.28 3.68
CA GLU A 785 6.17 -13.38 3.57
C GLU A 785 6.83 -12.02 3.80
N THR A 786 8.09 -12.03 4.20
CA THR A 786 8.89 -10.80 4.32
C THR A 786 10.20 -10.98 3.59
N VAL A 787 10.50 -10.04 2.69
CA VAL A 787 11.68 -10.06 1.85
C VAL A 787 12.50 -8.81 2.15
N VAL A 788 13.81 -8.97 2.30
CA VAL A 788 14.76 -7.84 2.44
C VAL A 788 15.62 -7.80 1.18
N PHE A 789 15.86 -6.61 0.64
CA PHE A 789 16.66 -6.39 -0.56
C PHE A 789 17.81 -5.40 -0.29
N GLY A 790 18.86 -5.43 -1.11
CA GLY A 790 20.17 -4.86 -0.78
C GLY A 790 20.99 -4.41 -1.96
#